data_AF-A0A9W8II89-F1
#
_entry.id   AF-A0A9W8II89-F1
#
_cell.length_a   1.000
_cell.length_b   1.000
_cell.length_c   1.000
_cell.angle_alpha   90.00
_cell.angle_beta   90.00
_cell.angle_gamma   90.00
#
_symmetry.space_group_name_H-M   'P 1'
#
loop_
_entity.id
_entity.type
_entity.pdbx_description
1 polymer ?
#
loop_
_entity_poly.entity_id
_entity_poly.type
_entity_poly.pdbx_seq_one_letter_code
_entity_poly.pdbx_strand_id
1 'polypeptide(L)'
;MEVQRLVDAYIIGLGDSADNTELRTTLVTRISAGDISLLELVQALGEYLASEEASRRSKGVNVLSDVLADLPGDAIPAVATAKLVQFFSARLADATCVPHILTAVLALMRHPSFTGKFTADILSALLKEVHVQSFQYSTRRAAYQLVDLAIQSHPEAVAKMGDDFVLGFAQVIDGEKDPRALMLAFQIIPKIAALVDIKNNAEDLFEVIFCYFPITFKHREGDPSAISPELLKAALRSAITCSPYFGDMAIKPLIEKTTAAASSVKVDALETLAAGAHVYAPELFKAEMEVLVEQIREDVMMAADDAVVSAALGTLETIYSVLSPSTPVPNDPFSQDANMSDSSTPLDYVLKEAVFQLTADEVKNPEQIGKILRAVARSSTYNCSVVSDAVLPIIVERMSGTEVLTLRRELMDILNYVLSASCDVERKAECLDADKINLLSIYRPETSVPLDKEYSVLHIVRLKGITLLTLLPNFLSDDEAAVALQTLGRAAIERNEDENVNKEATHLLIQLAQSRPEQINSTVLPLFLDALNEDMVAAHKVARLLNALGSISVAASGTLIPVLRGLVALVTTGQMASSHCQATIETVRKVLEAAMAANSDAKLNTDLYAAIISPLTAWVHGLASTNQDVPTKLVVEVARALVTLFSKLETSAQEQLLEPLFSNYLAVLLSSDESVGGLCQLLPVFSAAVCSCRPETKLPVDSLDAFVSSLTMSSLVSDSQVRRDVCFEIVASILNKIKDSKLRSSLTQIVLRHTGGAGAGLSVILLHQWVARALISCNDKCGYDSVRWLLEQTKQASPHAAEAAEGFNIILGEHDWAVTPTTHGVFKVLAKQRFYSTVVPEITSGFQSTSDDAVKANLLVVLTNAVRHMPKSVLMNGIENVIPLLLSAIRLTGGNLKAASIRTITLVILETPETLRDEVTTSIIPLAIASTTQSNIANTVDVRQAALGALSLIPEKYPYPVVHTARKDVLRALAGARDDRKRIVRQDAVKAYNKWLNLGED
;
A
#
# COMPACT_ATOMS: atom_id res chain seq x y z
N MET A 1 27.18 -53.52 33.59
CA MET A 1 28.43 -52.76 33.89
C MET A 1 28.69 -51.66 32.85
N GLU A 2 28.46 -51.92 31.57
CA GLU A 2 28.64 -50.91 30.50
C GLU A 2 27.60 -49.77 30.57
N VAL A 3 26.31 -50.09 30.76
CA VAL A 3 25.23 -49.09 30.93
C VAL A 3 25.46 -48.17 32.13
N GLN A 4 25.90 -48.73 33.26
CA GLN A 4 26.22 -47.96 34.47
C GLN A 4 27.29 -46.90 34.18
N ARG A 5 28.36 -47.25 33.44
CA ARG A 5 29.41 -46.29 33.07
C ARG A 5 28.90 -45.16 32.19
N LEU A 6 27.98 -45.46 31.26
CA LEU A 6 27.36 -44.44 30.41
C LEU A 6 26.49 -43.48 31.23
N VAL A 7 25.70 -44.02 32.16
CA VAL A 7 24.87 -43.23 33.08
C VAL A 7 25.72 -42.35 34.00
N ASP A 8 26.74 -42.92 34.63
CA ASP A 8 27.64 -42.18 35.53
C ASP A 8 28.36 -41.04 34.77
N ALA A 9 28.85 -41.32 33.55
CA ALA A 9 29.46 -40.32 32.68
C ALA A 9 28.50 -39.19 32.32
N TYR A 10 27.24 -39.52 31.97
CA TYR A 10 26.21 -38.52 31.67
C TYR A 10 25.94 -37.63 32.88
N ILE A 11 25.76 -38.23 34.06
CA ILE A 11 25.47 -37.51 35.31
C ILE A 11 26.63 -36.59 35.72
N ILE A 12 27.87 -37.01 35.51
CA ILE A 12 29.06 -36.15 35.69
C ILE A 12 29.01 -34.97 34.72
N GLY A 13 28.76 -35.23 33.43
CA GLY A 13 28.66 -34.19 32.41
C GLY A 13 27.58 -33.13 32.69
N LEU A 14 26.48 -33.51 33.33
CA LEU A 14 25.44 -32.57 33.80
C LEU A 14 25.95 -31.61 34.89
N GLY A 15 26.95 -32.01 35.67
CA GLY A 15 27.59 -31.16 36.69
C GLY A 15 28.57 -30.14 36.11
N ASP A 16 29.21 -30.47 34.99
CA ASP A 16 30.28 -29.67 34.38
C ASP A 16 29.81 -28.76 33.24
N SER A 17 28.50 -28.68 32.98
CA SER A 17 27.91 -27.99 31.82
C SER A 17 28.44 -28.51 30.47
N ALA A 18 28.82 -29.79 30.41
CA ALA A 18 29.32 -30.44 29.21
C ALA A 18 28.19 -30.79 28.23
N ASP A 19 28.48 -30.79 26.93
CA ASP A 19 27.53 -31.24 25.91
C ASP A 19 27.39 -32.77 25.96
N ASN A 20 26.28 -33.24 26.51
CA ASN A 20 25.97 -34.67 26.63
C ASN A 20 25.25 -35.25 25.40
N THR A 21 25.18 -34.52 24.29
CA THR A 21 24.45 -34.97 23.09
C THR A 21 24.95 -36.32 22.58
N GLU A 22 26.27 -36.57 22.56
CA GLU A 22 26.83 -37.85 22.11
C GLU A 22 26.44 -39.02 23.03
N LEU A 23 26.47 -38.80 24.34
CA LEU A 23 26.06 -39.81 25.33
C LEU A 23 24.55 -40.09 25.23
N ARG A 24 23.73 -39.05 25.04
CA ARG A 24 22.28 -39.17 24.80
C ARG A 24 22.00 -39.97 23.54
N THR A 25 22.59 -39.58 22.41
CA THR A 25 22.42 -40.29 21.13
C THR A 25 22.87 -41.74 21.24
N THR A 26 23.96 -42.03 21.95
CA THR A 26 24.42 -43.41 22.18
C THR A 26 23.39 -44.25 22.94
N LEU A 27 22.86 -43.72 24.05
CA LEU A 27 21.83 -44.39 24.84
C LEU A 27 20.55 -44.61 24.02
N VAL A 28 20.06 -43.57 23.34
CA VAL A 28 18.86 -43.63 22.49
C VAL A 28 19.03 -44.66 21.37
N THR A 29 20.19 -44.66 20.68
CA THR A 29 20.46 -45.58 19.56
C THR A 29 20.50 -47.02 20.04
N ARG A 30 21.21 -47.31 21.14
CA ARG A 30 21.32 -48.67 21.69
C ARG A 30 19.99 -49.19 22.23
N ILE A 31 19.18 -48.32 22.83
CA ILE A 31 17.82 -48.71 23.29
C ILE A 31 16.92 -48.99 22.09
N SER A 32 16.96 -48.13 21.06
CA SER A 32 16.16 -48.31 19.83
C SER A 32 16.56 -49.56 19.04
N ALA A 33 17.84 -49.94 19.06
CA ALA A 33 18.34 -51.16 18.43
C ALA A 33 18.04 -52.45 19.24
N GLY A 34 17.58 -52.31 20.49
CA GLY A 34 17.34 -53.43 21.41
C GLY A 34 18.60 -53.98 22.09
N ASP A 35 19.75 -53.30 21.97
CA ASP A 35 21.02 -53.69 22.59
C ASP A 35 21.02 -53.45 24.11
N ILE A 36 20.22 -52.48 24.57
CA ILE A 36 19.98 -52.16 25.98
C ILE A 36 18.47 -52.01 26.16
N SER A 37 17.90 -52.63 27.20
CA SER A 37 16.50 -52.43 27.55
C SER A 37 16.28 -51.13 28.34
N LEU A 38 15.11 -50.51 28.19
CA LEU A 38 14.73 -49.35 29.01
C LEU A 38 14.75 -49.68 30.52
N LEU A 39 14.48 -50.92 30.91
CA LEU A 39 14.58 -51.38 32.29
C LEU A 39 16.02 -51.34 32.80
N GLU A 40 17.00 -51.74 31.99
CA GLU A 40 18.42 -51.68 32.38
C GLU A 40 18.90 -50.24 32.59
N LEU A 41 18.41 -49.28 31.79
CA LEU A 41 18.66 -47.85 32.03
C LEU A 41 18.08 -47.39 33.38
N VAL A 42 16.81 -47.73 33.65
CA VAL A 42 16.15 -47.35 34.91
C VAL A 42 16.84 -47.99 36.13
N GLN A 43 17.29 -49.25 36.00
CA GLN A 43 18.07 -49.92 37.05
C GLN A 43 19.42 -49.25 37.30
N ALA A 44 20.13 -48.85 36.25
CA ALA A 44 21.40 -48.13 36.36
C ALA A 44 21.24 -46.73 36.99
N LEU A 45 20.09 -46.08 36.76
CA LEU A 45 19.71 -44.82 37.40
C LEU A 45 19.21 -44.99 38.85
N GLY A 46 19.03 -46.23 39.34
CA GLY A 46 18.34 -46.53 40.60
C GLY A 46 18.87 -45.78 41.83
N GLU A 47 20.19 -45.76 42.03
CA GLU A 47 20.83 -45.05 43.16
C GLU A 47 20.62 -43.53 43.09
N TYR A 48 20.48 -42.98 41.89
CA TYR A 48 20.21 -41.56 41.67
C TYR A 48 18.74 -41.24 41.88
N LEU A 49 17.82 -42.02 41.29
CA LEU A 49 16.37 -41.81 41.38
C LEU A 49 15.82 -42.01 42.81
N ALA A 50 16.50 -42.80 43.65
CA ALA A 50 16.14 -43.08 45.04
C ALA A 50 16.97 -42.29 46.08
N SER A 51 17.91 -41.44 45.65
CA SER A 51 18.78 -40.66 46.54
C SER A 51 17.99 -39.75 47.49
N GLU A 52 18.44 -39.55 48.73
CA GLU A 52 17.86 -38.55 49.66
C GLU A 52 18.25 -37.10 49.28
N GLU A 53 19.35 -36.93 48.55
CA GLU A 53 19.79 -35.63 48.06
C GLU A 53 19.02 -35.20 46.79
N ALA A 54 18.34 -34.05 46.86
CA ALA A 54 17.49 -33.53 45.79
C ALA A 54 18.26 -33.27 44.48
N SER A 55 19.48 -32.74 44.56
CA SER A 55 20.32 -32.50 43.37
C SER A 55 20.64 -33.81 42.62
N ARG A 56 20.98 -34.87 43.36
CA ARG A 56 21.28 -36.19 42.75
C ARG A 56 20.04 -36.82 42.14
N ARG A 57 18.87 -36.70 42.77
CA ARG A 57 17.59 -37.14 42.18
C ARG A 57 17.27 -36.39 40.91
N SER A 58 17.33 -35.07 40.94
CA SER A 58 17.06 -34.19 39.79
C SER A 58 17.92 -34.58 38.58
N LYS A 59 19.23 -34.83 38.78
CA LYS A 59 20.12 -35.34 37.72
C LYS A 59 19.69 -36.70 37.16
N GLY A 60 19.31 -37.64 38.03
CA GLY A 60 18.82 -38.96 37.59
C GLY A 60 17.54 -38.85 36.75
N VAL A 61 16.60 -38.01 37.17
CA VAL A 61 15.36 -37.75 36.43
C VAL A 61 15.65 -37.01 35.12
N ASN A 62 16.64 -36.11 35.10
CA ASN A 62 17.06 -35.41 33.88
C ASN A 62 17.55 -36.39 32.81
N VAL A 63 18.46 -37.31 33.15
CA VAL A 63 18.94 -38.34 32.20
C VAL A 63 17.80 -39.18 31.67
N LEU A 64 16.89 -39.62 32.56
CA LEU A 64 15.72 -40.41 32.14
C LEU A 64 14.82 -39.60 31.19
N SER A 65 14.57 -38.33 31.49
CA SER A 65 13.77 -37.43 30.66
C SER A 65 14.39 -37.22 29.27
N ASP A 66 15.68 -36.89 29.23
CA ASP A 66 16.42 -36.63 27.98
C ASP A 66 16.38 -37.84 27.05
N VAL A 67 16.58 -39.05 27.59
CA VAL A 67 16.51 -40.28 26.79
C VAL A 67 15.08 -40.54 26.32
N LEU A 68 14.08 -40.40 27.18
CA LEU A 68 12.67 -40.61 26.79
C LEU A 68 12.19 -39.63 25.73
N ALA A 69 12.67 -38.38 25.73
CA ALA A 69 12.29 -37.37 24.77
C ALA A 69 12.72 -37.70 23.32
N ASP A 70 13.84 -38.41 23.17
CA ASP A 70 14.45 -38.74 21.86
C ASP A 70 14.16 -40.20 21.42
N LEU A 71 13.54 -41.03 22.27
CA LEU A 71 13.22 -42.42 21.95
C LEU A 71 12.03 -42.52 20.97
N PRO A 72 12.09 -43.44 19.99
CA PRO A 72 10.99 -43.66 19.07
C PRO A 72 9.81 -44.37 19.75
N GLY A 73 8.62 -44.17 19.18
CA GLY A 73 7.31 -44.61 19.68
C GLY A 73 7.25 -46.06 20.20
N ASP A 74 7.81 -46.93 19.38
CA ASP A 74 7.85 -48.39 19.46
C ASP A 74 8.89 -48.93 20.45
N ALA A 75 9.90 -48.14 20.80
CA ALA A 75 10.92 -48.52 21.78
C ALA A 75 10.45 -48.46 23.25
N ILE A 76 9.25 -47.91 23.52
CA ILE A 76 8.67 -47.80 24.86
C ILE A 76 7.45 -48.75 25.00
N PRO A 77 7.61 -49.91 25.66
CA PRO A 77 6.51 -50.85 25.86
C PRO A 77 5.38 -50.27 26.73
N ALA A 78 4.13 -50.65 26.48
CA ALA A 78 2.98 -50.15 27.23
C ALA A 78 3.06 -50.36 28.75
N VAL A 79 3.67 -51.48 29.19
CA VAL A 79 3.92 -51.76 30.62
C VAL A 79 4.91 -50.75 31.21
N ALA A 80 5.94 -50.37 30.45
CA ALA A 80 6.90 -49.35 30.86
C ALA A 80 6.24 -47.97 30.93
N THR A 81 5.40 -47.61 29.95
CA THR A 81 4.61 -46.36 29.97
C THR A 81 3.80 -46.23 31.25
N ALA A 82 3.06 -47.27 31.65
CA ALA A 82 2.26 -47.24 32.87
C ALA A 82 3.11 -47.01 34.15
N LYS A 83 4.29 -47.65 34.23
CA LYS A 83 5.20 -47.50 35.37
C LYS A 83 5.89 -46.14 35.40
N LEU A 84 6.28 -45.62 34.23
CA LEU A 84 6.87 -44.29 34.08
C LEU A 84 5.87 -43.21 34.47
N VAL A 85 4.62 -43.30 34.00
CA VAL A 85 3.55 -42.38 34.41
C VAL A 85 3.36 -42.41 35.92
N GLN A 86 3.22 -43.59 36.52
CA GLN A 86 3.08 -43.72 37.97
C GLN A 86 4.26 -43.10 38.73
N PHE A 87 5.49 -43.33 38.25
CA PHE A 87 6.69 -42.76 38.84
C PHE A 87 6.71 -41.22 38.71
N PHE A 88 6.41 -40.69 37.53
CA PHE A 88 6.41 -39.25 37.27
C PHE A 88 5.30 -38.53 38.04
N SER A 89 4.08 -39.05 38.06
CA SER A 89 2.99 -38.51 38.88
C SER A 89 3.39 -38.39 40.35
N ALA A 90 3.98 -39.44 40.93
CA ALA A 90 4.43 -39.41 42.32
C ALA A 90 5.59 -38.44 42.59
N ARG A 91 6.43 -38.18 41.57
CA ARG A 91 7.59 -37.31 41.67
C ARG A 91 7.31 -35.83 41.37
N LEU A 92 6.11 -35.48 40.91
CA LEU A 92 5.73 -34.07 40.72
C LEU A 92 5.72 -33.28 42.05
N ALA A 93 5.55 -33.94 43.20
CA ALA A 93 5.71 -33.33 44.51
C ALA A 93 7.15 -32.93 44.86
N ASP A 94 8.16 -33.39 44.10
CA ASP A 94 9.55 -32.98 44.24
C ASP A 94 9.86 -31.84 43.26
N ALA A 95 9.85 -30.60 43.76
CA ALA A 95 10.07 -29.39 42.96
C ALA A 95 11.36 -29.45 42.11
N THR A 96 12.43 -30.08 42.59
CA THR A 96 13.69 -30.16 41.82
C THR A 96 13.62 -31.07 40.60
N CYS A 97 12.63 -31.96 40.55
CA CYS A 97 12.41 -32.90 39.46
C CYS A 97 11.40 -32.37 38.42
N VAL A 98 10.50 -31.45 38.82
CA VAL A 98 9.39 -30.94 37.98
C VAL A 98 9.84 -30.52 36.57
N PRO A 99 10.92 -29.73 36.35
CA PRO A 99 11.31 -29.33 35.00
C PRO A 99 11.56 -30.50 34.05
N HIS A 100 12.23 -31.54 34.56
CA HIS A 100 12.56 -32.74 33.79
C HIS A 100 11.33 -33.64 33.61
N ILE A 101 10.47 -33.73 34.63
CA ILE A 101 9.25 -34.53 34.56
C ILE A 101 8.32 -33.98 33.47
N LEU A 102 8.11 -32.66 33.42
CA LEU A 102 7.23 -32.05 32.41
C LEU A 102 7.72 -32.33 30.98
N THR A 103 9.05 -32.26 30.75
CA THR A 103 9.65 -32.63 29.46
C THR A 103 9.41 -34.10 29.11
N ALA A 104 9.67 -35.02 30.05
CA ALA A 104 9.45 -36.45 29.84
C ALA A 104 7.98 -36.77 29.54
N VAL A 105 7.05 -36.17 30.29
CA VAL A 105 5.62 -36.47 30.13
C VAL A 105 5.07 -35.87 28.83
N LEU A 106 5.50 -34.67 28.44
CA LEU A 106 5.16 -34.10 27.13
C LEU A 106 5.58 -35.00 25.96
N ALA A 107 6.74 -35.66 26.08
CA ALA A 107 7.17 -36.65 25.10
C ALA A 107 6.29 -37.89 25.16
N LEU A 108 6.11 -38.48 26.36
CA LEU A 108 5.32 -39.70 26.56
C LEU A 108 3.87 -39.58 26.09
N MET A 109 3.24 -38.41 26.26
CA MET A 109 1.86 -38.16 25.82
C MET A 109 1.66 -38.30 24.31
N ARG A 110 2.73 -38.20 23.52
CA ARG A 110 2.69 -38.40 22.06
C ARG A 110 2.74 -39.88 21.64
N HIS A 111 2.99 -40.80 22.59
CA HIS A 111 3.07 -42.22 22.30
C HIS A 111 1.68 -42.88 22.23
N PRO A 112 1.45 -43.85 21.32
CA PRO A 112 0.17 -44.55 21.21
C PRO A 112 -0.26 -45.31 22.47
N SER A 113 0.68 -45.67 23.35
CA SER A 113 0.42 -46.38 24.60
C SER A 113 -0.04 -45.45 25.74
N PHE A 114 -0.02 -44.13 25.54
CA PHE A 114 -0.44 -43.16 26.54
C PHE A 114 -1.96 -42.99 26.53
N THR A 115 -2.62 -43.45 27.61
CA THR A 115 -4.08 -43.51 27.70
C THR A 115 -4.66 -42.32 28.46
N GLY A 116 -5.96 -42.05 28.29
CA GLY A 116 -6.64 -40.98 29.03
C GLY A 116 -6.59 -41.14 30.56
N LYS A 117 -6.49 -42.37 31.08
CA LYS A 117 -6.28 -42.60 32.52
C LYS A 117 -4.94 -42.00 32.98
N PHE A 118 -3.87 -42.22 32.21
CA PHE A 118 -2.55 -41.67 32.52
C PHE A 118 -2.54 -40.15 32.45
N THR A 119 -3.29 -39.57 31.51
CA THR A 119 -3.51 -38.13 31.44
C THR A 119 -4.15 -37.60 32.72
N ALA A 120 -5.23 -38.24 33.20
CA ALA A 120 -5.89 -37.84 34.45
C ALA A 120 -4.96 -37.97 35.67
N ASP A 121 -4.20 -39.07 35.78
CA ASP A 121 -3.26 -39.30 36.89
C ASP A 121 -2.15 -38.22 36.93
N ILE A 122 -1.62 -37.82 35.77
CA ILE A 122 -0.61 -36.76 35.67
C ILE A 122 -1.21 -35.40 35.96
N LEU A 123 -2.36 -35.06 35.36
CA LEU A 123 -2.99 -33.77 35.57
C LEU A 123 -3.38 -33.60 37.03
N SER A 124 -4.00 -34.60 37.66
CA SER A 124 -4.33 -34.53 39.09
C SER A 124 -3.10 -34.26 39.96
N ALA A 125 -1.97 -34.91 39.68
CA ALA A 125 -0.72 -34.67 40.39
C ALA A 125 -0.13 -33.27 40.11
N LEU A 126 -0.16 -32.80 38.85
CA LEU A 126 0.29 -31.46 38.49
C LEU A 126 -0.53 -30.39 39.22
N LEU A 127 -1.86 -30.46 39.11
CA LEU A 127 -2.77 -29.47 39.65
C LEU A 127 -2.72 -29.40 41.18
N LYS A 128 -2.45 -30.53 41.84
CA LYS A 128 -2.43 -30.61 43.30
C LYS A 128 -1.07 -30.29 43.93
N GLU A 129 0.01 -30.76 43.33
CA GLU A 129 1.33 -30.77 43.98
C GLU A 129 2.29 -29.69 43.47
N VAL A 130 2.00 -29.06 42.31
CA VAL A 130 2.94 -28.14 41.64
C VAL A 130 2.42 -26.70 41.65
N HIS A 131 3.10 -25.84 42.42
CA HIS A 131 2.91 -24.39 42.34
C HIS A 131 3.70 -23.80 41.16
N VAL A 132 3.06 -23.69 40.00
CA VAL A 132 3.69 -23.38 38.70
C VAL A 132 4.48 -22.06 38.71
N GLN A 133 3.98 -21.02 39.40
CA GLN A 133 4.56 -19.69 39.47
C GLN A 133 5.93 -19.67 40.16
N SER A 134 6.24 -20.67 40.98
CA SER A 134 7.54 -20.78 41.64
C SER A 134 8.69 -21.13 40.69
N PHE A 135 8.39 -21.57 39.47
CA PHE A 135 9.39 -22.01 38.50
C PHE A 135 9.76 -20.93 37.48
N GLN A 136 10.89 -21.11 36.78
CA GLN A 136 11.28 -20.28 35.65
C GLN A 136 10.33 -20.46 34.46
N TYR A 137 10.30 -19.46 33.57
CA TYR A 137 9.39 -19.42 32.42
C TYR A 137 9.38 -20.72 31.58
N SER A 138 10.54 -21.36 31.34
CA SER A 138 10.64 -22.59 30.55
C SER A 138 9.79 -23.73 31.15
N THR A 139 9.82 -23.89 32.47
CA THR A 139 9.04 -24.88 33.20
C THR A 139 7.56 -24.52 33.23
N ARG A 140 7.22 -23.25 33.43
CA ARG A 140 5.82 -22.77 33.39
C ARG A 140 5.19 -23.01 32.01
N ARG A 141 5.93 -22.68 30.95
CA ARG A 141 5.55 -22.99 29.56
C ARG A 141 5.27 -24.48 29.36
N ALA A 142 6.15 -25.35 29.86
CA ALA A 142 5.96 -26.79 29.74
C ALA A 142 4.69 -27.27 30.48
N ALA A 143 4.37 -26.69 31.65
CA ALA A 143 3.13 -26.99 32.36
C ALA A 143 1.89 -26.60 31.56
N TYR A 144 1.83 -25.38 31.00
CA TYR A 144 0.72 -24.96 30.13
C TYR A 144 0.62 -25.82 28.87
N GLN A 145 1.74 -26.17 28.23
CA GLN A 145 1.76 -27.06 27.07
C GLN A 145 1.25 -28.46 27.40
N LEU A 146 1.54 -28.96 28.60
CA LEU A 146 1.05 -30.26 29.06
C LEU A 146 -0.49 -30.23 29.18
N VAL A 147 -1.03 -29.19 29.82
CA VAL A 147 -2.48 -29.00 29.95
C VAL A 147 -3.15 -28.89 28.58
N ASP A 148 -2.60 -28.06 27.69
CA ASP A 148 -3.15 -27.88 26.33
C ASP A 148 -3.11 -29.19 25.52
N LEU A 149 -1.99 -29.93 25.59
CA LEU A 149 -1.85 -31.22 24.92
C LEU A 149 -2.82 -32.26 25.51
N ALA A 150 -3.09 -32.22 26.81
CA ALA A 150 -4.03 -33.13 27.47
C ALA A 150 -5.47 -32.88 27.00
N ILE A 151 -5.87 -31.62 26.90
CA ILE A 151 -7.18 -31.21 26.36
C ILE A 151 -7.33 -31.70 24.92
N GLN A 152 -6.29 -31.57 24.10
CA GLN A 152 -6.32 -31.96 22.68
C GLN A 152 -6.29 -33.49 22.47
N SER A 153 -5.47 -34.20 23.24
CA SER A 153 -5.20 -35.62 23.00
C SER A 153 -6.17 -36.55 23.72
N HIS A 154 -6.71 -36.14 24.88
CA HIS A 154 -7.59 -36.96 25.72
C HIS A 154 -8.73 -36.14 26.34
N PRO A 155 -9.57 -35.46 25.52
CA PRO A 155 -10.62 -34.56 26.01
C PRO A 155 -11.61 -35.24 26.95
N GLU A 156 -11.99 -36.50 26.69
CA GLU A 156 -12.91 -37.25 27.56
C GLU A 156 -12.35 -37.49 28.97
N ALA A 157 -11.02 -37.62 29.10
CA ALA A 157 -10.40 -37.82 30.40
C ALA A 157 -10.41 -36.52 31.22
N VAL A 158 -10.10 -35.40 30.56
CA VAL A 158 -10.15 -34.06 31.17
C VAL A 158 -11.59 -33.70 31.55
N ALA A 159 -12.56 -33.96 30.66
CA ALA A 159 -13.99 -33.72 30.94
C ALA A 159 -14.50 -34.48 32.18
N LYS A 160 -14.04 -35.71 32.40
CA LYS A 160 -14.39 -36.52 33.57
C LYS A 160 -13.82 -36.00 34.89
N MET A 161 -12.77 -35.17 34.86
CA MET A 161 -12.22 -34.56 36.06
C MET A 161 -13.12 -33.44 36.61
N GLY A 162 -13.97 -32.83 35.76
CA GLY A 162 -15.00 -31.89 36.19
C GLY A 162 -14.45 -30.69 36.98
N ASP A 163 -15.11 -30.40 38.10
CA ASP A 163 -14.82 -29.26 38.97
C ASP A 163 -13.37 -29.22 39.49
N ASP A 164 -12.80 -30.39 39.83
CA ASP A 164 -11.42 -30.50 40.32
C ASP A 164 -10.39 -29.97 39.30
N PHE A 165 -10.67 -30.17 38.00
CA PHE A 165 -9.80 -29.68 36.94
C PHE A 165 -9.92 -28.16 36.78
N VAL A 166 -11.13 -27.61 36.86
CA VAL A 166 -11.38 -26.17 36.72
C VAL A 166 -10.70 -25.40 37.86
N LEU A 167 -10.91 -25.82 39.12
CA LEU A 167 -10.27 -25.22 40.29
C LEU A 167 -8.75 -25.39 40.26
N GLY A 168 -8.27 -26.59 39.91
CA GLY A 168 -6.84 -26.82 39.79
C GLY A 168 -6.21 -25.93 38.72
N PHE A 169 -6.87 -25.74 37.57
CA PHE A 169 -6.35 -24.85 36.54
C PHE A 169 -6.37 -23.38 36.96
N ALA A 170 -7.41 -22.94 37.68
CA ALA A 170 -7.47 -21.59 38.26
C ALA A 170 -6.26 -21.33 39.19
N GLN A 171 -5.88 -22.32 40.01
CA GLN A 171 -4.67 -22.26 40.84
C GLN A 171 -3.38 -22.27 40.01
N VAL A 172 -3.35 -22.99 38.89
CA VAL A 172 -2.19 -23.04 37.99
C VAL A 172 -1.92 -21.70 37.30
N ILE A 173 -2.95 -20.89 37.02
CA ILE A 173 -2.77 -19.55 36.42
C ILE A 173 -2.54 -18.46 37.47
N ASP A 174 -3.08 -18.61 38.69
CA ASP A 174 -3.07 -17.58 39.73
C ASP A 174 -1.69 -16.94 39.93
N GLY A 175 -1.61 -15.62 39.82
CA GLY A 175 -0.37 -14.85 40.00
C GLY A 175 0.66 -14.98 38.86
N GLU A 176 0.32 -15.51 37.68
CA GLU A 176 1.22 -15.48 36.51
C GLU A 176 1.44 -14.03 36.04
N LYS A 177 2.69 -13.69 35.69
CA LYS A 177 3.11 -12.32 35.34
C LYS A 177 3.80 -12.21 33.99
N ASP A 178 4.29 -13.32 33.44
CA ASP A 178 4.97 -13.31 32.15
C ASP A 178 3.93 -13.29 31.01
N PRO A 179 3.94 -12.28 30.11
CA PRO A 179 2.96 -12.17 29.04
C PRO A 179 2.96 -13.38 28.11
N ARG A 180 4.09 -14.09 27.99
CA ARG A 180 4.19 -15.32 27.19
C ARG A 180 3.52 -16.52 27.84
N ALA A 181 3.49 -16.56 29.15
CA ALA A 181 2.75 -17.58 29.88
C ALA A 181 1.24 -17.24 29.90
N LEU A 182 0.89 -15.97 30.14
CA LEU A 182 -0.50 -15.50 30.08
C LEU A 182 -1.15 -15.77 28.73
N MET A 183 -0.42 -15.58 27.62
CA MET A 183 -0.93 -15.92 26.29
C MET A 183 -1.37 -17.38 26.19
N LEU A 184 -0.57 -18.31 26.72
CA LEU A 184 -0.92 -19.73 26.70
C LEU A 184 -2.14 -20.00 27.60
N ALA A 185 -2.16 -19.40 28.79
CA ALA A 185 -3.25 -19.58 29.74
C ALA A 185 -4.59 -19.07 29.17
N PHE A 186 -4.61 -17.85 28.61
CA PHE A 186 -5.80 -17.27 27.98
C PHE A 186 -6.28 -18.06 26.75
N GLN A 187 -5.41 -18.76 26.04
CA GLN A 187 -5.79 -19.66 24.95
C GLN A 187 -6.35 -21.00 25.42
N ILE A 188 -5.98 -21.44 26.63
CA ILE A 188 -6.46 -22.67 27.24
C ILE A 188 -7.86 -22.46 27.84
N ILE A 189 -8.11 -21.33 28.50
CA ILE A 189 -9.38 -21.03 29.20
C ILE A 189 -10.63 -21.29 28.34
N PRO A 190 -10.76 -20.77 27.09
CA PRO A 190 -11.90 -21.05 26.24
C PRO A 190 -12.08 -22.54 25.92
N LYS A 191 -10.97 -23.29 25.81
CA LYS A 191 -11.01 -24.74 25.58
C LYS A 191 -11.53 -25.48 26.81
N ILE A 192 -11.21 -25.00 28.02
CA ILE A 192 -11.76 -25.54 29.27
C ILE A 192 -13.26 -25.28 29.34
N ALA A 193 -13.70 -24.04 29.11
CA ALA A 193 -15.12 -23.68 29.15
C ALA A 193 -15.97 -24.43 28.11
N ALA A 194 -15.39 -24.81 26.98
CA ALA A 194 -16.06 -25.63 25.97
C ALA A 194 -16.10 -27.14 26.30
N LEU A 195 -15.21 -27.62 27.19
CA LEU A 195 -15.02 -29.05 27.48
C LEU A 195 -15.65 -29.48 28.81
N VAL A 196 -15.66 -28.60 29.82
CA VAL A 196 -16.10 -28.86 31.18
C VAL A 196 -17.20 -27.87 31.56
N ASP A 197 -18.25 -28.32 32.25
CA ASP A 197 -19.24 -27.40 32.82
C ASP A 197 -18.60 -26.62 33.98
N ILE A 198 -18.30 -25.35 33.75
CA ILE A 198 -17.62 -24.50 34.73
C ILE A 198 -18.57 -23.87 35.75
N LYS A 199 -19.89 -24.15 35.69
CA LYS A 199 -20.91 -23.43 36.46
C LYS A 199 -20.59 -23.28 37.96
N ASN A 200 -20.13 -24.35 38.61
CA ASN A 200 -19.88 -24.36 40.05
C ASN A 200 -18.65 -23.54 40.47
N ASN A 201 -17.71 -23.33 39.54
CA ASN A 201 -16.42 -22.68 39.80
C ASN A 201 -16.22 -21.46 38.86
N ALA A 202 -17.31 -20.92 38.33
CA ALA A 202 -17.26 -19.81 37.39
C ALA A 202 -16.70 -18.55 38.05
N GLU A 203 -17.04 -18.31 39.32
CA GLU A 203 -16.54 -17.18 40.09
C GLU A 203 -15.02 -17.28 40.31
N ASP A 204 -14.52 -18.39 40.84
CA ASP A 204 -13.09 -18.62 41.06
C ASP A 204 -12.29 -18.49 39.76
N LEU A 205 -12.78 -19.07 38.66
CA LEU A 205 -12.12 -18.98 37.37
C LEU A 205 -12.18 -17.55 36.80
N PHE A 206 -13.29 -16.84 36.98
CA PHE A 206 -13.43 -15.46 36.50
C PHE A 206 -12.52 -14.49 37.25
N GLU A 207 -12.40 -14.62 38.57
CA GLU A 207 -11.53 -13.77 39.38
C GLU A 207 -10.07 -13.82 38.90
N VAL A 208 -9.55 -15.02 38.64
CA VAL A 208 -8.17 -15.20 38.15
C VAL A 208 -7.98 -14.72 36.70
N ILE A 209 -9.05 -14.61 35.91
CA ILE A 209 -9.00 -14.06 34.54
C ILE A 209 -9.08 -12.53 34.58
N PHE A 210 -10.09 -11.99 35.26
CA PHE A 210 -10.45 -10.59 35.20
C PHE A 210 -9.46 -9.69 35.94
N CYS A 211 -8.66 -10.24 36.87
CA CYS A 211 -7.60 -9.49 37.55
C CYS A 211 -6.53 -8.91 36.60
N TYR A 212 -6.43 -9.45 35.38
CA TYR A 212 -5.54 -8.94 34.33
C TYR A 212 -6.12 -7.77 33.52
N PHE A 213 -7.40 -7.41 33.75
CA PHE A 213 -8.08 -6.35 33.04
C PHE A 213 -7.98 -4.99 33.77
N PRO A 214 -7.54 -3.89 33.12
CA PRO A 214 -7.03 -3.81 31.76
C PRO A 214 -5.52 -4.10 31.66
N ILE A 215 -5.08 -4.60 30.51
CA ILE A 215 -3.66 -4.84 30.22
C ILE A 215 -2.98 -3.53 29.82
N THR A 216 -1.99 -3.08 30.60
CA THR A 216 -1.30 -1.80 30.41
C THR A 216 0.19 -1.90 30.07
N PHE A 217 0.69 -3.07 29.64
CA PHE A 217 2.12 -3.26 29.39
C PHE A 217 2.60 -2.59 28.09
N LYS A 218 3.82 -2.05 28.12
CA LYS A 218 4.54 -1.52 26.95
C LYS A 218 5.80 -2.32 26.69
N HIS A 219 6.13 -2.51 25.42
CA HIS A 219 7.32 -3.25 24.99
C HIS A 219 8.63 -2.56 25.33
N ARG A 220 9.70 -3.37 25.47
CA ARG A 220 11.07 -2.89 25.36
C ARG A 220 11.47 -2.91 23.88
N GLU A 221 11.95 -1.78 23.35
CA GLU A 221 12.33 -1.68 21.94
C GLU A 221 13.44 -2.69 21.60
N GLY A 222 13.25 -3.49 20.54
CA GLY A 222 14.27 -4.40 19.99
C GLY A 222 14.24 -5.86 20.47
N ASP A 223 13.25 -6.30 21.24
CA ASP A 223 13.12 -7.71 21.65
C ASP A 223 12.32 -8.54 20.63
N PRO A 224 12.94 -9.44 19.85
CA PRO A 224 12.26 -10.29 18.87
C PRO A 224 11.35 -11.36 19.50
N SER A 225 11.40 -11.55 20.83
CA SER A 225 10.58 -12.53 21.57
C SER A 225 9.33 -11.93 22.22
N ALA A 226 9.08 -10.62 22.02
CA ALA A 226 8.02 -9.90 22.70
C ALA A 226 6.64 -10.12 22.05
N ILE A 227 5.63 -10.45 22.87
CA ILE A 227 4.25 -10.68 22.42
C ILE A 227 3.51 -9.37 22.19
N SER A 228 2.85 -9.21 21.03
CA SER A 228 2.04 -8.01 20.77
C SER A 228 1.01 -7.75 21.88
N PRO A 229 0.90 -6.52 22.43
CA PRO A 229 -0.07 -6.21 23.48
C PRO A 229 -1.49 -6.43 22.99
N GLU A 230 -1.76 -6.12 21.72
CA GLU A 230 -3.07 -6.32 21.09
C GLU A 230 -3.45 -7.80 21.01
N LEU A 231 -2.49 -8.68 20.72
CA LEU A 231 -2.76 -10.13 20.75
C LEU A 231 -3.09 -10.61 22.15
N LEU A 232 -2.40 -10.11 23.17
CA LEU A 232 -2.64 -10.53 24.55
C LEU A 232 -3.99 -10.02 25.06
N LYS A 233 -4.37 -8.78 24.71
CA LYS A 233 -5.69 -8.21 24.98
C LYS A 233 -6.80 -9.01 24.30
N ALA A 234 -6.63 -9.37 23.03
CA ALA A 234 -7.59 -10.20 22.31
C ALA A 234 -7.74 -11.60 22.95
N ALA A 235 -6.64 -12.21 23.39
CA ALA A 235 -6.68 -13.48 24.11
C ALA A 235 -7.40 -13.35 25.47
N LEU A 236 -7.10 -12.31 26.26
CA LEU A 236 -7.80 -12.03 27.52
C LEU A 236 -9.29 -11.80 27.28
N ARG A 237 -9.66 -11.02 26.25
CA ARG A 237 -11.06 -10.80 25.86
C ARG A 237 -11.75 -12.12 25.56
N SER A 238 -11.13 -12.98 24.76
CA SER A 238 -11.66 -14.31 24.47
C SER A 238 -11.83 -15.16 25.73
N ALA A 239 -10.95 -15.03 26.73
CA ALA A 239 -11.07 -15.72 28.01
C ALA A 239 -12.22 -15.15 28.87
N ILE A 240 -12.37 -13.83 28.92
CA ILE A 240 -13.47 -13.14 29.63
C ILE A 240 -14.82 -13.51 29.02
N THR A 241 -14.91 -13.65 27.70
CA THR A 241 -16.18 -13.87 26.98
C THR A 241 -16.38 -15.31 26.54
N CYS A 242 -15.72 -16.31 27.14
CA CYS A 242 -15.84 -17.70 26.69
C CYS A 242 -17.04 -18.48 27.26
N SER A 243 -17.75 -17.93 28.24
CA SER A 243 -18.85 -18.62 28.93
C SER A 243 -19.98 -17.67 29.33
N PRO A 244 -21.26 -18.09 29.20
CA PRO A 244 -22.40 -17.29 29.64
C PRO A 244 -22.40 -17.05 31.16
N TYR A 245 -21.78 -17.94 31.94
CA TYR A 245 -21.73 -17.83 33.40
C TYR A 245 -20.90 -16.64 33.91
N PHE A 246 -20.09 -16.02 33.04
CA PHE A 246 -19.31 -14.84 33.40
C PHE A 246 -20.10 -13.53 33.28
N GLY A 247 -21.29 -13.53 32.67
CA GLY A 247 -22.05 -12.31 32.37
C GLY A 247 -22.34 -11.44 33.60
N ASP A 248 -22.86 -12.04 34.68
CA ASP A 248 -23.22 -11.34 35.92
C ASP A 248 -22.01 -10.66 36.59
N MET A 249 -20.82 -11.22 36.41
CA MET A 249 -19.58 -10.70 36.99
C MET A 249 -18.83 -9.75 36.05
N ALA A 250 -19.03 -9.87 34.73
CA ALA A 250 -18.27 -9.12 33.74
C ALA A 250 -18.92 -7.79 33.34
N ILE A 251 -20.24 -7.77 33.10
CA ILE A 251 -20.91 -6.65 32.45
C ILE A 251 -20.74 -5.35 33.25
N LYS A 252 -21.13 -5.36 34.53
CA LYS A 252 -21.09 -4.15 35.35
C LYS A 252 -19.67 -3.61 35.55
N PRO A 253 -18.65 -4.42 35.93
CA PRO A 253 -17.28 -3.93 36.02
C PRO A 253 -16.73 -3.42 34.69
N LEU A 254 -17.07 -4.04 33.56
CA LEU A 254 -16.64 -3.54 32.25
C LEU A 254 -17.28 -2.18 31.92
N ILE A 255 -18.57 -1.97 32.24
CA ILE A 255 -19.22 -0.67 32.12
C ILE A 255 -18.54 0.36 33.02
N GLU A 256 -18.18 0.02 34.25
CA GLU A 256 -17.42 0.94 35.11
C GLU A 256 -16.05 1.32 34.50
N LYS A 257 -15.40 0.40 33.77
CA LYS A 257 -14.11 0.66 33.10
C LYS A 257 -14.23 1.57 31.86
N THR A 258 -15.40 1.74 31.26
CA THR A 258 -15.57 2.72 30.16
C THR A 258 -15.45 4.17 30.67
N THR A 259 -15.59 4.39 31.98
CA THR A 259 -15.37 5.71 32.61
C THR A 259 -13.89 6.04 32.85
N ALA A 260 -12.97 5.11 32.56
CA ALA A 260 -11.55 5.27 32.86
C ALA A 260 -10.92 6.45 32.11
N ALA A 261 -9.99 7.17 32.75
CA ALA A 261 -9.31 8.33 32.15
C ALA A 261 -8.45 7.97 30.91
N ALA A 262 -7.99 6.73 30.80
CA ALA A 262 -7.14 6.28 29.70
C ALA A 262 -7.99 5.73 28.54
N SER A 263 -7.89 6.33 27.35
CA SER A 263 -8.62 5.89 26.14
C SER A 263 -8.45 4.41 25.84
N SER A 264 -7.24 3.86 26.01
CA SER A 264 -6.97 2.45 25.74
C SER A 264 -7.80 1.51 26.62
N VAL A 265 -8.05 1.90 27.88
CA VAL A 265 -8.87 1.12 28.81
C VAL A 265 -10.34 1.18 28.41
N LYS A 266 -10.82 2.34 27.96
CA LYS A 266 -12.18 2.50 27.44
C LYS A 266 -12.42 1.61 26.22
N VAL A 267 -11.51 1.65 25.25
CA VAL A 267 -11.57 0.81 24.04
C VAL A 267 -11.57 -0.67 24.42
N ASP A 268 -10.65 -1.10 25.29
CA ASP A 268 -10.58 -2.49 25.74
C ASP A 268 -11.90 -2.93 26.40
N ALA A 269 -12.54 -2.06 27.20
CA ALA A 269 -13.80 -2.36 27.89
C ALA A 269 -14.98 -2.45 26.92
N LEU A 270 -15.09 -1.48 26.01
CA LEU A 270 -16.12 -1.43 24.97
C LEU A 270 -16.05 -2.67 24.05
N GLU A 271 -14.87 -2.98 23.51
CA GLU A 271 -14.68 -4.17 22.66
C GLU A 271 -14.98 -5.48 23.39
N THR A 272 -14.70 -5.53 24.70
CA THR A 272 -15.00 -6.71 25.53
C THR A 272 -16.49 -6.84 25.82
N LEU A 273 -17.21 -5.73 26.04
CA LEU A 273 -18.68 -5.71 26.13
C LEU A 273 -19.32 -6.17 24.81
N ALA A 274 -18.82 -5.69 23.67
CA ALA A 274 -19.29 -6.09 22.35
C ALA A 274 -19.12 -7.61 22.12
N ALA A 275 -17.95 -8.17 22.44
CA ALA A 275 -17.72 -9.61 22.36
C ALA A 275 -18.61 -10.40 23.34
N GLY A 276 -18.80 -9.87 24.56
CA GLY A 276 -19.68 -10.45 25.57
C GLY A 276 -21.15 -10.47 25.16
N ALA A 277 -21.60 -9.51 24.35
CA ALA A 277 -22.99 -9.42 23.87
C ALA A 277 -23.45 -10.70 23.15
N HIS A 278 -22.56 -11.38 22.44
CA HIS A 278 -22.88 -12.63 21.74
C HIS A 278 -22.92 -13.88 22.63
N VAL A 279 -22.47 -13.77 23.88
CA VAL A 279 -22.26 -14.93 24.77
C VAL A 279 -23.10 -14.83 26.05
N TYR A 280 -23.22 -13.65 26.65
CA TYR A 280 -23.96 -13.46 27.89
C TYR A 280 -25.46 -13.39 27.67
N ALA A 281 -26.23 -13.64 28.74
CA ALA A 281 -27.68 -13.56 28.67
C ALA A 281 -28.16 -12.13 28.35
N PRO A 282 -29.04 -11.93 27.35
CA PRO A 282 -29.55 -10.61 26.96
C PRO A 282 -30.16 -9.80 28.10
N GLU A 283 -30.80 -10.46 29.07
CA GLU A 283 -31.45 -9.80 30.22
C GLU A 283 -30.44 -9.05 31.11
N LEU A 284 -29.19 -9.50 31.16
CA LEU A 284 -28.14 -8.85 31.94
C LEU A 284 -27.71 -7.52 31.32
N PHE A 285 -27.65 -7.47 29.98
CA PHE A 285 -27.41 -6.21 29.27
C PHE A 285 -28.59 -5.25 29.41
N LYS A 286 -29.84 -5.75 29.33
CA LYS A 286 -31.04 -4.91 29.49
C LYS A 286 -31.06 -4.19 30.84
N ALA A 287 -30.62 -4.86 31.92
CA ALA A 287 -30.57 -4.27 33.26
C ALA A 287 -29.60 -3.07 33.38
N GLU A 288 -28.51 -3.07 32.61
CA GLU A 288 -27.46 -2.03 32.67
C GLU A 288 -27.48 -1.09 31.44
N MET A 289 -28.47 -1.26 30.54
CA MET A 289 -28.49 -0.61 29.23
C MET A 289 -28.57 0.91 29.32
N GLU A 290 -29.35 1.44 30.26
CA GLU A 290 -29.48 2.89 30.47
C GLU A 290 -28.13 3.54 30.78
N VAL A 291 -27.37 2.94 31.71
CA VAL A 291 -26.05 3.41 32.13
C VAL A 291 -25.04 3.31 30.99
N LEU A 292 -25.05 2.19 30.26
CA LEU A 292 -24.14 1.97 29.14
C LEU A 292 -24.39 2.96 27.98
N VAL A 293 -25.65 3.15 27.60
CA VAL A 293 -26.03 4.10 26.53
C VAL A 293 -25.64 5.52 26.94
N GLU A 294 -25.88 5.91 28.19
CA GLU A 294 -25.47 7.20 28.70
C GLU A 294 -23.95 7.41 28.61
N GLN A 295 -23.18 6.41 29.02
CA GLN A 295 -21.73 6.48 28.98
C GLN A 295 -21.17 6.52 27.55
N ILE A 296 -21.72 5.72 26.64
CA ILE A 296 -21.38 5.75 25.20
C ILE A 296 -21.72 7.12 24.61
N ARG A 297 -22.86 7.70 25.00
CA ARG A 297 -23.27 9.04 24.55
C ARG A 297 -22.26 10.09 24.99
N GLU A 298 -21.85 10.09 26.25
CA GLU A 298 -20.79 10.97 26.74
C GLU A 298 -19.48 10.78 25.97
N ASP A 299 -19.06 9.53 25.73
CA ASP A 299 -17.85 9.23 24.98
C ASP A 299 -17.95 9.75 23.53
N VAL A 300 -19.07 9.56 22.83
CA VAL A 300 -19.24 10.06 21.45
C VAL A 300 -19.32 11.60 21.41
N MET A 301 -19.91 12.23 22.43
CA MET A 301 -20.08 13.69 22.49
C MET A 301 -18.82 14.42 22.95
N MET A 302 -18.01 13.83 23.83
CA MET A 302 -16.91 14.50 24.52
C MET A 302 -15.52 13.93 24.20
N ALA A 303 -15.41 12.76 23.56
CA ALA A 303 -14.09 12.18 23.29
C ALA A 303 -13.31 12.98 22.25
N ALA A 304 -12.03 13.19 22.53
CA ALA A 304 -11.05 13.71 21.59
C ALA A 304 -10.38 12.59 20.76
N ASP A 305 -10.66 11.33 21.07
CA ASP A 305 -10.00 10.15 20.50
C ASP A 305 -10.98 9.35 19.63
N ASP A 306 -10.74 9.36 18.32
CA ASP A 306 -11.58 8.68 17.33
C ASP A 306 -11.66 7.16 17.56
N ALA A 307 -10.64 6.54 18.19
CA ALA A 307 -10.66 5.12 18.51
C ALA A 307 -11.74 4.79 19.56
N VAL A 308 -11.92 5.68 20.55
CA VAL A 308 -12.98 5.54 21.57
C VAL A 308 -14.35 5.68 20.93
N VAL A 309 -14.54 6.68 20.07
CA VAL A 309 -15.81 6.89 19.35
C VAL A 309 -16.16 5.68 18.48
N SER A 310 -15.19 5.15 17.74
CA SER A 310 -15.38 3.96 16.90
C SER A 310 -15.74 2.72 17.74
N ALA A 311 -15.01 2.48 18.84
CA ALA A 311 -15.29 1.36 19.74
C ALA A 311 -16.68 1.49 20.39
N ALA A 312 -17.07 2.71 20.79
CA ALA A 312 -18.34 2.98 21.44
C ALA A 312 -19.52 2.74 20.50
N LEU A 313 -19.47 3.28 19.28
CA LEU A 313 -20.50 3.07 18.26
C LEU A 313 -20.59 1.60 17.83
N GLY A 314 -19.45 0.91 17.64
CA GLY A 314 -19.44 -0.52 17.31
C GLY A 314 -19.99 -1.41 18.43
N THR A 315 -19.74 -1.05 19.69
CA THR A 315 -20.31 -1.73 20.85
C THR A 315 -21.82 -1.56 20.90
N LEU A 316 -22.30 -0.33 20.65
CA LEU A 316 -23.72 -0.03 20.55
C LEU A 316 -24.39 -0.85 19.44
N GLU A 317 -23.85 -0.82 18.23
CA GLU A 317 -24.33 -1.61 17.08
C GLU A 317 -24.41 -3.11 17.42
N THR A 318 -23.36 -3.66 18.03
CA THR A 318 -23.29 -5.09 18.38
C THR A 318 -24.33 -5.47 19.42
N ILE A 319 -24.44 -4.72 20.53
CA ILE A 319 -25.38 -5.02 21.60
C ILE A 319 -26.82 -4.92 21.09
N TYR A 320 -27.16 -3.85 20.36
CA TYR A 320 -28.51 -3.70 19.81
C TYR A 320 -28.85 -4.79 18.78
N SER A 321 -27.86 -5.32 18.03
CA SER A 321 -28.11 -6.43 17.10
C SER A 321 -28.54 -7.72 17.81
N VAL A 322 -28.01 -7.96 19.02
CA VAL A 322 -28.36 -9.14 19.84
C VAL A 322 -29.65 -8.93 20.62
N LEU A 323 -29.90 -7.71 21.10
CA LEU A 323 -31.11 -7.38 21.87
C LEU A 323 -32.36 -7.20 21.01
N SER A 324 -32.20 -6.94 19.69
CA SER A 324 -33.33 -6.80 18.77
C SER A 324 -34.24 -8.03 18.79
N PRO A 325 -35.57 -7.85 18.81
CA PRO A 325 -36.50 -8.91 18.48
C PRO A 325 -36.14 -9.51 17.12
N SER A 326 -36.18 -10.85 17.00
CA SER A 326 -36.10 -11.49 15.68
C SER A 326 -37.25 -10.97 14.82
N THR A 327 -36.94 -10.55 13.59
CA THR A 327 -37.94 -10.03 12.64
C THR A 327 -39.08 -11.05 12.50
N PRO A 328 -40.35 -10.68 12.74
CA PRO A 328 -41.44 -11.60 12.52
C PRO A 328 -41.46 -12.05 11.04
N VAL A 329 -41.51 -13.36 10.82
CA VAL A 329 -41.63 -13.93 9.48
C VAL A 329 -43.03 -13.63 8.97
N PRO A 330 -43.20 -13.02 7.78
CA PRO A 330 -44.53 -12.82 7.22
C PRO A 330 -45.18 -14.19 6.94
N ASN A 331 -46.34 -14.47 7.55
CA ASN A 331 -47.18 -15.68 7.45
C ASN A 331 -46.89 -16.88 8.37
N ASP A 332 -46.31 -16.70 9.56
CA ASP A 332 -46.37 -17.76 10.59
C ASP A 332 -47.67 -17.65 11.41
N PRO A 333 -48.64 -18.58 11.28
CA PRO A 333 -49.85 -18.61 12.10
C PRO A 333 -49.60 -18.88 13.60
N PHE A 334 -48.34 -19.13 14.01
CA PHE A 334 -47.93 -19.29 15.40
C PHE A 334 -47.14 -18.11 15.98
N SER A 335 -46.93 -17.02 15.24
CA SER A 335 -46.38 -15.80 15.84
C SER A 335 -47.42 -15.24 16.79
N GLN A 336 -47.32 -15.59 18.08
CA GLN A 336 -48.04 -14.89 19.13
C GLN A 336 -47.68 -13.42 18.97
N ASP A 337 -48.70 -12.58 18.77
CA ASP A 337 -48.61 -11.16 19.02
C ASP A 337 -47.93 -11.00 20.38
N ALA A 338 -46.65 -10.64 20.37
CA ALA A 338 -45.97 -10.24 21.57
C ALA A 338 -46.75 -9.02 22.05
N ASN A 339 -47.56 -9.22 23.10
CA ASN A 339 -48.31 -8.17 23.79
C ASN A 339 -47.34 -7.04 24.16
N MET A 340 -47.20 -6.06 23.26
CA MET A 340 -46.49 -4.80 23.48
C MET A 340 -47.42 -3.91 24.29
N SER A 341 -47.53 -4.21 25.58
CA SER A 341 -48.14 -3.32 26.57
C SER A 341 -47.13 -3.10 27.70
N ASP A 342 -46.63 -1.86 27.81
CA ASP A 342 -46.08 -1.22 29.02
C ASP A 342 -44.66 -1.54 29.53
N SER A 343 -43.72 -2.03 28.72
CA SER A 343 -42.28 -1.96 29.07
C SER A 343 -41.47 -1.22 28.00
N SER A 344 -40.72 -0.19 28.41
CA SER A 344 -39.82 0.57 27.54
C SER A 344 -38.88 -0.35 26.77
N THR A 345 -38.77 -0.17 25.45
CA THR A 345 -37.84 -0.95 24.65
C THR A 345 -36.41 -0.47 24.91
N PRO A 346 -35.37 -1.32 24.76
CA PRO A 346 -33.98 -0.85 24.84
C PRO A 346 -33.65 0.31 23.89
N LEU A 347 -34.40 0.47 22.79
CA LEU A 347 -34.23 1.60 21.86
C LEU A 347 -34.67 2.94 22.46
N ASP A 348 -35.57 2.92 23.45
CA ASP A 348 -36.11 4.12 24.05
C ASP A 348 -35.01 4.97 24.72
N TYR A 349 -33.94 4.35 25.22
CA TYR A 349 -32.81 5.06 25.83
C TYR A 349 -32.08 5.98 24.83
N VAL A 350 -31.98 5.56 23.57
CA VAL A 350 -31.36 6.35 22.50
C VAL A 350 -32.38 7.30 21.86
N LEU A 351 -33.60 6.82 21.63
CA LEU A 351 -34.64 7.59 20.95
C LEU A 351 -35.17 8.77 21.77
N LYS A 352 -35.32 8.63 23.10
CA LYS A 352 -35.82 9.72 23.96
C LYS A 352 -34.96 10.99 23.83
N GLU A 353 -33.64 10.83 23.94
CA GLU A 353 -32.71 11.97 23.82
C GLU A 353 -32.64 12.50 22.38
N ALA A 354 -32.60 11.61 21.38
CA ALA A 354 -32.60 12.03 19.99
C ALA A 354 -33.87 12.84 19.63
N VAL A 355 -35.05 12.37 20.05
CA VAL A 355 -36.33 13.07 19.86
C VAL A 355 -36.34 14.40 20.60
N PHE A 356 -35.79 14.46 21.82
CA PHE A 356 -35.66 15.71 22.57
C PHE A 356 -34.79 16.75 21.81
N GLN A 357 -33.61 16.36 21.33
CA GLN A 357 -32.74 17.24 20.54
C GLN A 357 -33.37 17.60 19.18
N LEU A 358 -34.07 16.65 18.55
CA LEU A 358 -34.78 16.86 17.29
C LEU A 358 -36.05 17.69 17.43
N THR A 359 -36.50 18.02 18.64
CA THR A 359 -37.66 18.93 18.87
C THR A 359 -37.25 20.26 19.51
N ALA A 360 -36.02 20.37 20.02
CA ALA A 360 -35.47 21.59 20.59
C ALA A 360 -35.23 22.69 19.54
N ASP A 361 -35.30 23.97 19.95
CA ASP A 361 -35.08 25.14 19.07
C ASP A 361 -33.71 25.09 18.36
N GLU A 362 -32.68 24.62 19.07
CA GLU A 362 -31.32 24.42 18.56
C GLU A 362 -30.90 22.96 18.76
N VAL A 363 -30.34 22.34 17.73
CA VAL A 363 -29.83 20.96 17.80
C VAL A 363 -28.38 20.98 18.26
N LYS A 364 -28.10 20.41 19.42
CA LYS A 364 -26.73 20.31 19.94
C LYS A 364 -26.07 19.03 19.41
N ASN A 365 -24.83 19.13 18.94
CA ASN A 365 -24.02 17.98 18.49
C ASN A 365 -24.74 17.10 17.43
N PRO A 366 -25.26 17.68 16.33
CA PRO A 366 -26.07 16.96 15.35
C PRO A 366 -25.34 15.78 14.70
N GLU A 367 -24.04 15.93 14.43
CA GLU A 367 -23.23 14.86 13.84
C GLU A 367 -23.13 13.64 14.79
N GLN A 368 -22.91 13.88 16.07
CA GLN A 368 -22.81 12.84 17.11
C GLN A 368 -24.14 12.12 17.30
N ILE A 369 -25.25 12.87 17.31
CA ILE A 369 -26.61 12.30 17.35
C ILE A 369 -26.82 11.39 16.13
N GLY A 370 -26.49 11.88 14.94
CA GLY A 370 -26.58 11.10 13.70
C GLY A 370 -25.76 9.81 13.76
N LYS A 371 -24.51 9.88 14.24
CA LYS A 371 -23.63 8.70 14.41
C LYS A 371 -24.23 7.65 15.35
N ILE A 372 -24.77 8.07 16.50
CA ILE A 372 -25.42 7.16 17.46
C ILE A 372 -26.67 6.52 16.83
N LEU A 373 -27.55 7.33 16.22
CA LEU A 373 -28.75 6.83 15.55
C LEU A 373 -28.41 5.85 14.42
N ARG A 374 -27.38 6.14 13.62
CA ARG A 374 -26.90 5.24 12.56
C ARG A 374 -26.41 3.92 13.13
N ALA A 375 -25.60 3.92 14.18
CA ALA A 375 -25.07 2.69 14.78
C ALA A 375 -26.20 1.78 15.28
N VAL A 376 -27.21 2.36 15.93
CA VAL A 376 -28.39 1.61 16.38
C VAL A 376 -29.26 1.16 15.20
N ALA A 377 -29.53 2.03 14.22
CA ALA A 377 -30.34 1.68 13.06
C ALA A 377 -29.69 0.56 12.22
N ARG A 378 -28.37 0.59 12.04
CA ARG A 378 -27.62 -0.39 11.25
C ARG A 378 -27.56 -1.78 11.89
N SER A 379 -27.78 -1.87 13.21
CA SER A 379 -27.66 -3.13 13.96
C SER A 379 -28.68 -4.22 13.56
N SER A 380 -29.85 -3.85 13.04
CA SER A 380 -30.83 -4.80 12.50
C SER A 380 -31.87 -4.10 11.62
N THR A 381 -32.54 -4.85 10.74
CA THR A 381 -33.64 -4.29 9.93
C THR A 381 -34.79 -3.76 10.78
N TYR A 382 -35.07 -4.42 11.91
CA TYR A 382 -36.11 -3.98 12.85
C TYR A 382 -35.74 -2.64 13.48
N ASN A 383 -34.53 -2.51 14.03
CA ASN A 383 -34.07 -1.26 14.64
C ASN A 383 -34.00 -0.13 13.60
N CYS A 384 -33.60 -0.44 12.36
CA CYS A 384 -33.61 0.54 11.28
C CYS A 384 -35.01 1.10 11.02
N SER A 385 -36.05 0.25 11.01
CA SER A 385 -37.44 0.69 10.87
C SER A 385 -37.89 1.55 12.03
N VAL A 386 -37.72 1.09 13.28
CA VAL A 386 -38.14 1.83 14.48
C VAL A 386 -37.44 3.20 14.57
N VAL A 387 -36.13 3.26 14.30
CA VAL A 387 -35.38 4.52 14.32
C VAL A 387 -35.87 5.47 13.22
N SER A 388 -36.13 4.95 12.02
CA SER A 388 -36.64 5.76 10.90
C SER A 388 -38.03 6.31 11.20
N ASP A 389 -38.94 5.47 11.72
CA ASP A 389 -40.31 5.85 12.09
C ASP A 389 -40.35 6.92 13.19
N ALA A 390 -39.40 6.88 14.13
CA ALA A 390 -39.30 7.86 15.20
C ALA A 390 -38.72 9.22 14.74
N VAL A 391 -37.73 9.21 13.84
CA VAL A 391 -36.95 10.39 13.48
C VAL A 391 -37.51 11.13 12.27
N LEU A 392 -37.96 10.41 11.24
CA LEU A 392 -38.36 10.99 9.96
C LEU A 392 -39.50 12.00 10.07
N PRO A 393 -40.63 11.72 10.75
CA PRO A 393 -41.76 12.65 10.80
C PRO A 393 -41.39 13.98 11.46
N ILE A 394 -40.58 13.92 12.53
CA ILE A 394 -40.11 15.11 13.26
C ILE A 394 -39.22 15.98 12.35
N ILE A 395 -38.28 15.36 11.64
CA ILE A 395 -37.40 16.08 10.71
C ILE A 395 -38.22 16.71 9.58
N VAL A 396 -39.16 15.98 8.98
CA VAL A 396 -40.02 16.50 7.90
C VAL A 396 -40.82 17.71 8.38
N GLU A 397 -41.48 17.61 9.53
CA GLU A 397 -42.26 18.71 10.12
C GLU A 397 -41.38 19.93 10.37
N ARG A 398 -40.24 19.76 11.05
CA ARG A 398 -39.31 20.85 11.35
C ARG A 398 -38.69 21.48 10.11
N MET A 399 -38.33 20.66 9.12
CA MET A 399 -37.83 21.14 7.83
C MET A 399 -38.90 21.95 7.08
N SER A 400 -40.18 21.62 7.20
CA SER A 400 -41.24 22.40 6.56
C SER A 400 -41.47 23.78 7.23
N GLY A 401 -41.20 23.88 8.54
CA GLY A 401 -41.47 25.08 9.34
C GLY A 401 -40.31 26.08 9.49
N THR A 402 -39.09 25.75 9.02
CA THR A 402 -37.90 26.58 9.22
C THR A 402 -37.23 27.05 7.93
N GLU A 403 -36.92 28.34 7.87
CA GLU A 403 -36.09 28.97 6.82
C GLU A 403 -34.60 29.09 7.24
N VAL A 404 -34.25 28.68 8.45
CA VAL A 404 -32.89 28.81 8.99
C VAL A 404 -31.96 27.76 8.36
N LEU A 405 -31.09 28.18 7.44
CA LEU A 405 -30.21 27.29 6.66
C LEU A 405 -29.26 26.42 7.51
N THR A 406 -28.83 26.90 8.68
CA THR A 406 -27.99 26.10 9.59
C THR A 406 -28.77 24.95 10.20
N LEU A 407 -29.98 25.20 10.69
CA LEU A 407 -30.87 24.16 11.22
C LEU A 407 -31.28 23.17 10.14
N ARG A 408 -31.59 23.65 8.92
CA ARG A 408 -31.88 22.77 7.77
C ARG A 408 -30.73 21.81 7.48
N ARG A 409 -29.50 22.32 7.52
CA ARG A 409 -28.28 21.51 7.32
C ARG A 409 -28.13 20.45 8.40
N GLU A 410 -28.33 20.80 9.66
CA GLU A 410 -28.16 19.90 10.81
C GLU A 410 -29.20 18.78 10.82
N LEU A 411 -30.46 19.11 10.54
CA LEU A 411 -31.53 18.12 10.40
C LEU A 411 -31.29 17.16 9.23
N MET A 412 -30.86 17.69 8.08
CA MET A 412 -30.55 16.88 6.90
C MET A 412 -29.34 15.98 7.12
N ASP A 413 -28.34 16.42 7.89
CA ASP A 413 -27.17 15.61 8.22
C ASP A 413 -27.57 14.41 9.10
N ILE A 414 -28.39 14.63 10.13
CA ILE A 414 -28.96 13.55 10.96
C ILE A 414 -29.78 12.57 10.11
N LEU A 415 -30.62 13.09 9.20
CA LEU A 415 -31.41 12.26 8.30
C LEU A 415 -30.51 11.42 7.38
N ASN A 416 -29.43 11.99 6.83
CA ASN A 416 -28.47 11.26 6.01
C ASN A 416 -27.83 10.10 6.77
N TYR A 417 -27.52 10.26 8.07
CA TYR A 417 -27.03 9.16 8.90
C TYR A 417 -28.03 8.00 8.97
N VAL A 418 -29.33 8.28 9.16
CA VAL A 418 -30.39 7.26 9.20
C VAL A 418 -30.61 6.62 7.82
N LEU A 419 -30.62 7.40 6.75
CA LEU A 419 -30.72 6.89 5.37
C LEU A 419 -29.52 6.02 4.99
N SER A 420 -28.32 6.36 5.48
CA SER A 420 -27.13 5.54 5.27
C SER A 420 -27.23 4.19 5.96
N ALA A 421 -27.79 4.12 7.18
CA ALA A 421 -28.09 2.85 7.83
C ALA A 421 -29.09 2.02 7.01
N SER A 422 -30.10 2.65 6.41
CA SER A 422 -31.08 1.97 5.54
C SER A 422 -30.42 1.39 4.28
N CYS A 423 -29.42 2.08 3.71
CA CYS A 423 -28.63 1.56 2.60
C CYS A 423 -27.80 0.35 3.05
N ASP A 424 -27.18 0.43 4.23
CA ASP A 424 -26.30 -0.61 4.76
C ASP A 424 -27.01 -1.91 5.11
N VAL A 425 -28.25 -1.85 5.61
CA VAL A 425 -29.08 -3.04 5.89
C VAL A 425 -29.85 -3.52 4.65
N GLU A 426 -29.62 -2.89 3.49
CA GLU A 426 -30.27 -3.15 2.20
C GLU A 426 -31.81 -3.19 2.29
N ARG A 427 -32.39 -2.44 3.22
CA ARG A 427 -33.83 -2.41 3.47
C ARG A 427 -34.28 -1.01 3.88
N LYS A 428 -35.32 -0.52 3.21
CA LYS A 428 -36.00 0.73 3.56
C LYS A 428 -37.11 0.48 4.58
N ALA A 429 -37.27 1.42 5.51
CA ALA A 429 -38.44 1.49 6.39
C ALA A 429 -39.70 1.90 5.59
N GLU A 430 -40.87 1.42 6.01
CA GLU A 430 -42.13 1.72 5.32
C GLU A 430 -42.48 3.23 5.37
N CYS A 431 -42.10 3.93 6.45
CA CYS A 431 -42.26 5.38 6.55
C CYS A 431 -41.55 6.17 5.43
N LEU A 432 -40.43 5.66 4.90
CA LEU A 432 -39.71 6.32 3.81
C LEU A 432 -40.54 6.36 2.53
N ASP A 433 -41.26 5.28 2.22
CA ASP A 433 -42.16 5.24 1.07
C ASP A 433 -43.40 6.09 1.30
N ALA A 434 -43.96 6.06 2.51
CA ALA A 434 -45.12 6.87 2.89
C ALA A 434 -44.83 8.38 2.73
N ASP A 435 -43.63 8.83 3.09
CA ASP A 435 -43.20 10.23 3.04
C ASP A 435 -42.26 10.56 1.86
N LYS A 436 -42.25 9.74 0.80
CA LYS A 436 -41.35 9.92 -0.36
C LYS A 436 -41.41 11.33 -0.95
N ILE A 437 -42.60 11.93 -1.07
CA ILE A 437 -42.78 13.28 -1.63
C ILE A 437 -42.05 14.33 -0.77
N ASN A 438 -42.16 14.22 0.54
CA ASN A 438 -41.51 15.13 1.49
C ASN A 438 -40.00 14.94 1.49
N LEU A 439 -39.51 13.70 1.40
CA LEU A 439 -38.08 13.42 1.25
C LEU A 439 -37.53 14.04 -0.05
N LEU A 440 -38.19 13.82 -1.18
CA LEU A 440 -37.77 14.41 -2.45
C LEU A 440 -37.79 15.94 -2.41
N SER A 441 -38.72 16.56 -1.67
CA SER A 441 -38.78 18.01 -1.53
C SER A 441 -37.65 18.57 -0.66
N ILE A 442 -37.26 17.87 0.41
CA ILE A 442 -36.12 18.23 1.29
C ILE A 442 -34.80 18.28 0.49
N TYR A 443 -34.58 17.28 -0.37
CA TYR A 443 -33.33 17.17 -1.13
C TYR A 443 -33.37 17.86 -2.49
N ARG A 444 -34.49 18.49 -2.87
CA ARG A 444 -34.57 19.28 -4.10
C ARG A 444 -33.83 20.61 -3.90
N PRO A 445 -33.05 21.10 -4.88
CA PRO A 445 -32.51 22.46 -4.82
C PRO A 445 -33.65 23.46 -4.74
N GLU A 446 -33.65 24.32 -3.71
CA GLU A 446 -34.69 25.32 -3.48
C GLU A 446 -34.69 26.35 -4.61
N THR A 447 -35.79 26.45 -5.36
CA THR A 447 -35.90 27.44 -6.46
C THR A 447 -35.89 28.90 -5.98
N SER A 448 -36.07 29.14 -4.68
CA SER A 448 -36.13 30.45 -4.03
C SER A 448 -34.77 30.95 -3.54
N VAL A 449 -33.80 30.07 -3.28
CA VAL A 449 -32.44 30.43 -2.89
C VAL A 449 -31.53 30.14 -4.07
N PRO A 450 -31.04 31.15 -4.79
CA PRO A 450 -30.09 30.90 -5.85
C PRO A 450 -28.84 30.23 -5.23
N LEU A 451 -28.29 29.22 -5.92
CA LEU A 451 -27.20 28.35 -5.43
C LEU A 451 -25.95 29.13 -4.95
N ASP A 452 -25.80 30.38 -5.38
CA ASP A 452 -24.76 31.32 -4.94
C ASP A 452 -24.97 31.87 -3.51
N LYS A 453 -26.17 31.73 -2.94
CA LYS A 453 -26.54 32.14 -1.58
C LYS A 453 -26.61 30.98 -0.59
N GLU A 454 -26.65 29.74 -1.07
CA GLU A 454 -26.50 28.58 -0.23
C GLU A 454 -25.02 28.37 0.10
N TYR A 455 -24.67 28.28 1.37
CA TYR A 455 -23.27 28.03 1.74
C TYR A 455 -22.90 26.58 1.45
N SER A 456 -21.66 26.38 1.02
CA SER A 456 -21.13 25.13 0.43
C SER A 456 -21.42 23.86 1.24
N VAL A 457 -21.43 23.95 2.57
CA VAL A 457 -21.62 22.80 3.46
C VAL A 457 -23.05 22.26 3.40
N LEU A 458 -24.07 23.12 3.36
CA LEU A 458 -25.46 22.66 3.23
C LEU A 458 -25.66 21.95 1.89
N HIS A 459 -25.05 22.47 0.81
CA HIS A 459 -25.12 21.86 -0.50
C HIS A 459 -24.46 20.47 -0.50
N ILE A 460 -23.27 20.33 0.10
CA ILE A 460 -22.60 19.03 0.25
C ILE A 460 -23.48 18.02 0.99
N VAL A 461 -24.09 18.39 2.11
CA VAL A 461 -24.99 17.50 2.87
C VAL A 461 -26.20 17.10 2.02
N ARG A 462 -26.72 17.99 1.18
CA ARG A 462 -27.82 17.67 0.25
C ARG A 462 -27.39 16.66 -0.81
N LEU A 463 -26.24 16.86 -1.45
CA LEU A 463 -25.73 15.96 -2.49
C LEU A 463 -25.48 14.54 -1.93
N LYS A 464 -24.98 14.45 -0.69
CA LYS A 464 -24.87 13.17 0.03
C LYS A 464 -26.23 12.49 0.18
N GLY A 465 -27.25 13.23 0.62
CA GLY A 465 -28.60 12.69 0.73
C GLY A 465 -29.21 12.25 -0.60
N ILE A 466 -29.05 13.03 -1.67
CA ILE A 466 -29.46 12.63 -3.04
C ILE A 466 -28.79 11.30 -3.44
N THR A 467 -27.51 11.16 -3.11
CA THR A 467 -26.74 9.92 -3.37
C THR A 467 -27.32 8.74 -2.58
N LEU A 468 -27.64 8.94 -1.29
CA LEU A 468 -28.27 7.91 -0.45
C LEU A 468 -29.66 7.51 -0.98
N LEU A 469 -30.52 8.47 -1.32
CA LEU A 469 -31.82 8.19 -1.94
C LEU A 469 -31.68 7.42 -3.26
N THR A 470 -30.63 7.74 -4.03
CA THR A 470 -30.30 7.00 -5.24
C THR A 470 -29.91 5.57 -4.89
N LEU A 471 -29.03 5.34 -3.91
CA LEU A 471 -28.58 4.01 -3.51
C LEU A 471 -29.66 3.14 -2.85
N LEU A 472 -30.70 3.73 -2.25
CA LEU A 472 -31.78 2.98 -1.62
C LEU A 472 -32.49 2.03 -2.61
N PRO A 473 -32.61 0.73 -2.28
CA PRO A 473 -33.25 -0.24 -3.15
C PRO A 473 -34.71 0.11 -3.44
N ASN A 474 -35.08 0.15 -4.73
CA ASN A 474 -36.45 0.38 -5.20
C ASN A 474 -37.12 1.63 -4.59
N PHE A 475 -36.35 2.67 -4.28
CA PHE A 475 -36.89 3.93 -3.75
C PHE A 475 -37.24 4.93 -4.86
N LEU A 476 -36.25 5.26 -5.71
CA LEU A 476 -36.46 6.13 -6.87
C LEU A 476 -36.89 5.34 -8.12
N SER A 477 -37.77 5.92 -8.92
CA SER A 477 -37.99 5.47 -10.31
C SER A 477 -36.77 5.80 -11.18
N ASP A 478 -36.69 5.22 -12.38
CA ASP A 478 -35.59 5.53 -13.32
C ASP A 478 -35.54 7.01 -13.69
N ASP A 479 -36.70 7.67 -13.86
CA ASP A 479 -36.79 9.11 -14.15
C ASP A 479 -36.31 9.95 -12.95
N GLU A 480 -36.71 9.59 -11.73
CA GLU A 480 -36.29 10.29 -10.51
C GLU A 480 -34.78 10.12 -10.26
N ALA A 481 -34.26 8.91 -10.47
CA ALA A 481 -32.83 8.62 -10.38
C ALA A 481 -32.04 9.40 -11.45
N ALA A 482 -32.56 9.53 -12.67
CA ALA A 482 -31.95 10.35 -13.69
C ALA A 482 -31.89 11.84 -13.27
N VAL A 483 -32.94 12.39 -12.69
CA VAL A 483 -32.94 13.79 -12.17
C VAL A 483 -31.94 13.97 -11.02
N ALA A 484 -31.84 12.99 -10.12
CA ALA A 484 -30.85 12.98 -9.05
C ALA A 484 -29.41 12.99 -9.60
N LEU A 485 -29.12 12.13 -10.56
CA LEU A 485 -27.83 12.06 -11.24
C LEU A 485 -27.50 13.33 -12.03
N GLN A 486 -28.49 13.95 -12.69
CA GLN A 486 -28.29 15.24 -13.36
C GLN A 486 -27.91 16.33 -12.37
N THR A 487 -28.51 16.33 -11.17
CA THR A 487 -28.21 17.30 -10.12
C THR A 487 -26.77 17.14 -9.62
N LEU A 488 -26.34 15.92 -9.35
CA LEU A 488 -24.95 15.60 -9.00
C LEU A 488 -23.97 15.96 -10.13
N GLY A 489 -24.33 15.63 -11.37
CA GLY A 489 -23.55 15.97 -12.57
C GLY A 489 -23.34 17.47 -12.72
N ARG A 490 -24.40 18.26 -12.57
CA ARG A 490 -24.33 19.73 -12.61
C ARG A 490 -23.48 20.30 -11.49
N ALA A 491 -23.66 19.82 -10.25
CA ALA A 491 -22.82 20.21 -9.12
C ALA A 491 -21.34 19.85 -9.32
N ALA A 492 -21.00 18.81 -10.09
CA ALA A 492 -19.61 18.54 -10.45
C ALA A 492 -19.06 19.49 -11.55
N ILE A 493 -19.93 20.07 -12.37
CA ILE A 493 -19.58 20.84 -13.57
C ILE A 493 -19.55 22.36 -13.33
N GLU A 494 -20.53 22.88 -12.57
CA GLU A 494 -20.89 24.30 -12.53
C GLU A 494 -19.73 25.23 -12.14
N ARG A 495 -19.78 26.45 -12.68
CA ARG A 495 -18.65 27.41 -12.67
C ARG A 495 -18.58 28.25 -11.40
N ASN A 496 -19.73 28.51 -10.77
CA ASN A 496 -19.84 29.42 -9.62
C ASN A 496 -19.87 28.68 -8.28
N GLU A 497 -19.82 27.35 -8.30
CA GLU A 497 -19.80 26.55 -7.07
C GLU A 497 -18.41 26.56 -6.43
N ASP A 498 -18.41 26.41 -5.11
CA ASP A 498 -17.20 26.19 -4.31
C ASP A 498 -16.48 24.92 -4.81
N GLU A 499 -15.16 25.01 -4.94
CA GLU A 499 -14.32 23.89 -5.39
C GLU A 499 -14.52 22.62 -4.53
N ASN A 500 -14.86 22.78 -3.24
CA ASN A 500 -15.18 21.68 -2.34
C ASN A 500 -16.47 20.97 -2.74
N VAL A 501 -17.49 21.70 -3.21
CA VAL A 501 -18.75 21.11 -3.70
C VAL A 501 -18.49 20.30 -4.95
N ASN A 502 -17.74 20.85 -5.92
CA ASN A 502 -17.44 20.12 -7.15
C ASN A 502 -16.64 18.83 -6.88
N LYS A 503 -15.68 18.89 -5.93
CA LYS A 503 -14.90 17.72 -5.50
C LYS A 503 -15.77 16.66 -4.86
N GLU A 504 -16.64 17.05 -3.93
CA GLU A 504 -17.55 16.13 -3.26
C GLU A 504 -18.56 15.53 -4.26
N ALA A 505 -19.16 16.34 -5.13
CA ALA A 505 -20.06 15.86 -6.18
C ALA A 505 -19.37 14.83 -7.10
N THR A 506 -18.10 15.07 -7.46
CA THR A 506 -17.30 14.12 -8.23
C THR A 506 -17.07 12.82 -7.45
N HIS A 507 -16.77 12.91 -6.16
CA HIS A 507 -16.60 11.73 -5.29
C HIS A 507 -17.88 10.90 -5.19
N LEU A 508 -19.04 11.55 -5.04
CA LEU A 508 -20.35 10.89 -5.00
C LEU A 508 -20.71 10.23 -6.34
N LEU A 509 -20.38 10.85 -7.48
CA LEU A 509 -20.54 10.25 -8.81
C LEU A 509 -19.64 9.03 -9.01
N ILE A 510 -18.43 9.03 -8.46
CA ILE A 510 -17.52 7.87 -8.46
C ILE A 510 -18.14 6.71 -7.68
N GLN A 511 -18.71 6.98 -6.51
CA GLN A 511 -19.43 5.98 -5.72
C GLN A 511 -20.64 5.40 -6.50
N LEU A 512 -21.41 6.25 -7.17
CA LEU A 512 -22.56 5.82 -7.98
C LEU A 512 -22.16 5.10 -9.27
N ALA A 513 -20.99 5.38 -9.84
CA ALA A 513 -20.48 4.64 -11.00
C ALA A 513 -20.21 3.16 -10.69
N GLN A 514 -19.89 2.83 -9.44
CA GLN A 514 -19.68 1.45 -9.00
C GLN A 514 -20.99 0.66 -8.90
N SER A 515 -22.09 1.31 -8.51
CA SER A 515 -23.39 0.65 -8.34
C SER A 515 -24.31 0.76 -9.55
N ARG A 516 -24.23 1.86 -10.34
CA ARG A 516 -25.13 2.16 -11.46
C ARG A 516 -24.41 2.73 -12.70
N PRO A 517 -23.47 1.98 -13.30
CA PRO A 517 -22.66 2.47 -14.42
C PRO A 517 -23.48 2.86 -15.66
N GLU A 518 -24.56 2.13 -15.97
CA GLU A 518 -25.40 2.41 -17.16
C GLU A 518 -26.11 3.76 -17.07
N GLN A 519 -26.68 4.07 -15.90
CA GLN A 519 -27.35 5.36 -15.67
C GLN A 519 -26.37 6.53 -15.66
N ILE A 520 -25.15 6.34 -15.13
CA ILE A 520 -24.06 7.33 -15.23
C ILE A 520 -23.73 7.60 -16.70
N ASN A 521 -23.59 6.56 -17.51
CA ASN A 521 -23.29 6.69 -18.92
C ASN A 521 -24.41 7.38 -19.72
N SER A 522 -25.68 7.11 -19.41
CA SER A 522 -26.81 7.71 -20.14
C SER A 522 -27.11 9.15 -19.72
N THR A 523 -26.80 9.51 -18.47
CA THR A 523 -27.31 10.76 -17.87
C THR A 523 -26.21 11.74 -17.49
N VAL A 524 -25.09 11.28 -16.93
CA VAL A 524 -24.01 12.15 -16.43
C VAL A 524 -22.98 12.43 -17.51
N LEU A 525 -22.57 11.39 -18.25
CA LEU A 525 -21.56 11.53 -19.31
C LEU A 525 -21.93 12.60 -20.35
N PRO A 526 -23.17 12.66 -20.89
CA PRO A 526 -23.54 13.71 -21.84
C PRO A 526 -23.36 15.12 -21.28
N LEU A 527 -23.71 15.35 -20.01
CA LEU A 527 -23.56 16.66 -19.36
C LEU A 527 -22.10 17.11 -19.33
N PHE A 528 -21.18 16.21 -19.00
CA PHE A 528 -19.76 16.51 -18.97
C PHE A 528 -19.19 16.77 -20.38
N LEU A 529 -19.63 15.99 -21.38
CA LEU A 529 -19.20 16.18 -22.76
C LEU A 529 -19.71 17.51 -23.32
N ASP A 530 -20.97 17.87 -23.06
CA ASP A 530 -21.54 19.16 -23.42
C ASP A 530 -20.78 20.31 -22.74
N ALA A 531 -20.50 20.18 -21.44
CA ALA A 531 -19.74 21.19 -20.70
C ALA A 531 -18.28 21.35 -21.16
N LEU A 532 -17.69 20.32 -21.76
CA LEU A 532 -16.37 20.40 -22.41
C LEU A 532 -16.46 21.03 -23.81
N ASN A 533 -17.63 21.02 -24.42
CA ASN A 533 -17.90 21.55 -25.76
C ASN A 533 -18.35 23.03 -25.76
N GLU A 534 -18.88 23.53 -24.64
CA GLU A 534 -19.26 24.95 -24.50
C GLU A 534 -18.06 25.88 -24.76
N ASP A 535 -18.27 26.95 -25.54
CA ASP A 535 -17.23 27.84 -26.05
C ASP A 535 -16.40 28.50 -24.93
N MET A 536 -15.07 28.53 -25.10
CA MET A 536 -14.09 29.25 -24.24
C MET A 536 -14.06 28.80 -22.75
N VAL A 537 -14.12 27.49 -22.48
CA VAL A 537 -13.77 26.99 -21.13
C VAL A 537 -12.29 27.30 -20.83
N ALA A 538 -12.03 28.03 -19.73
CA ALA A 538 -10.67 28.29 -19.30
C ALA A 538 -9.91 26.97 -19.05
N ALA A 539 -8.63 26.90 -19.43
CA ALA A 539 -7.85 25.65 -19.39
C ALA A 539 -7.88 24.90 -18.04
N HIS A 540 -7.95 25.62 -16.92
CA HIS A 540 -8.07 25.01 -15.59
C HIS A 540 -9.40 24.27 -15.37
N LYS A 541 -10.52 24.77 -15.94
CA LYS A 541 -11.83 24.11 -15.86
C LYS A 541 -11.86 22.87 -16.76
N VAL A 542 -11.28 22.93 -17.96
CA VAL A 542 -11.10 21.74 -18.81
C VAL A 542 -10.33 20.65 -18.06
N ALA A 543 -9.21 21.00 -17.43
CA ALA A 543 -8.43 20.04 -16.64
C ALA A 543 -9.24 19.44 -15.48
N ARG A 544 -10.05 20.24 -14.78
CA ARG A 544 -10.93 19.76 -13.70
C ARG A 544 -11.98 18.77 -14.19
N LEU A 545 -12.68 19.10 -15.27
CA LEU A 545 -13.72 18.23 -15.86
C LEU A 545 -13.12 16.92 -16.38
N LEU A 546 -11.96 16.99 -17.04
CA LEU A 546 -11.23 15.83 -17.51
C LEU A 546 -10.75 14.93 -16.35
N ASN A 547 -10.27 15.52 -15.26
CA ASN A 547 -9.89 14.76 -14.06
C ASN A 547 -11.09 14.06 -13.42
N ALA A 548 -12.25 14.72 -13.36
CA ALA A 548 -13.49 14.13 -12.86
C ALA A 548 -13.95 12.95 -13.74
N LEU A 549 -14.04 13.15 -15.06
CA LEU A 549 -14.37 12.08 -16.01
C LEU A 549 -13.37 10.93 -15.96
N GLY A 550 -12.07 11.23 -15.87
CA GLY A 550 -11.03 10.21 -15.74
C GLY A 550 -11.20 9.37 -14.49
N SER A 551 -11.55 10.00 -13.36
CA SER A 551 -11.80 9.31 -12.09
C SER A 551 -13.07 8.45 -12.15
N ILE A 552 -14.16 8.96 -12.75
CA ILE A 552 -15.41 8.21 -12.98
C ILE A 552 -15.18 7.01 -13.92
N SER A 553 -14.32 7.18 -14.94
CA SER A 553 -13.99 6.14 -15.92
C SER A 553 -13.24 4.95 -15.30
N VAL A 554 -12.38 5.21 -14.32
CA VAL A 554 -11.60 4.17 -13.63
C VAL A 554 -12.37 3.54 -12.47
N ALA A 555 -13.44 4.18 -11.99
CA ALA A 555 -14.25 3.71 -10.86
C ALA A 555 -14.93 2.35 -11.12
N ALA A 556 -15.37 2.09 -12.35
CA ALA A 556 -16.06 0.87 -12.75
C ALA A 556 -15.76 0.46 -14.20
N SER A 557 -15.69 -0.85 -14.48
CA SER A 557 -15.44 -1.35 -15.84
C SER A 557 -16.52 -0.94 -16.84
N GLY A 558 -17.77 -0.80 -16.38
CA GLY A 558 -18.91 -0.38 -17.20
C GLY A 558 -18.87 1.07 -17.66
N THR A 559 -18.07 1.95 -17.05
CA THR A 559 -17.91 3.37 -17.45
C THR A 559 -16.65 3.61 -18.29
N LEU A 560 -15.68 2.68 -18.26
CA LEU A 560 -14.39 2.85 -18.92
C LEU A 560 -14.49 3.16 -20.43
N ILE A 561 -15.04 2.22 -21.21
CA ILE A 561 -15.15 2.38 -22.67
C ILE A 561 -16.09 3.53 -23.06
N PRO A 562 -17.30 3.69 -22.47
CA PRO A 562 -18.20 4.78 -22.81
C PRO A 562 -17.59 6.17 -22.61
N VAL A 563 -16.93 6.42 -21.47
CA VAL A 563 -16.29 7.70 -21.19
C VAL A 563 -15.15 7.97 -22.16
N LEU A 564 -14.25 7.00 -22.35
CA LEU A 564 -13.13 7.16 -23.29
C LEU A 564 -13.60 7.39 -24.73
N ARG A 565 -14.62 6.65 -25.19
CA ARG A 565 -15.21 6.83 -26.52
C ARG A 565 -15.85 8.21 -26.67
N GLY A 566 -16.54 8.71 -25.64
CA GLY A 566 -17.11 10.06 -25.62
C GLY A 566 -16.04 11.15 -25.76
N LEU A 567 -14.93 11.02 -25.02
CA LEU A 567 -13.78 11.94 -25.11
C LEU A 567 -13.11 11.90 -26.49
N VAL A 568 -12.91 10.71 -27.06
CA VAL A 568 -12.34 10.57 -28.41
C VAL A 568 -13.29 11.16 -29.46
N ALA A 569 -14.59 10.91 -29.35
CA ALA A 569 -15.58 11.49 -30.26
C ALA A 569 -15.50 13.03 -30.25
N LEU A 570 -15.44 13.64 -29.06
CA LEU A 570 -15.32 15.10 -28.90
C LEU A 570 -14.07 15.68 -29.58
N VAL A 571 -12.95 14.97 -29.54
CA VAL A 571 -11.71 15.37 -30.23
C VAL A 571 -11.84 15.22 -31.74
N THR A 572 -12.35 14.07 -32.19
CA THR A 572 -12.38 13.72 -33.63
C THR A 572 -13.43 14.48 -34.44
N THR A 573 -14.49 15.01 -33.80
CA THR A 573 -15.52 15.86 -34.46
C THR A 573 -15.05 17.29 -34.73
N GLY A 574 -13.89 17.70 -34.20
CA GLY A 574 -13.28 19.01 -34.47
C GLY A 574 -13.94 20.20 -33.77
N GLN A 575 -14.68 19.95 -32.68
CA GLN A 575 -15.38 21.01 -31.93
C GLN A 575 -14.51 21.69 -30.86
N MET A 576 -13.36 21.12 -30.50
CA MET A 576 -12.47 21.62 -29.46
C MET A 576 -11.27 22.40 -30.01
N ALA A 577 -10.80 23.38 -29.23
CA ALA A 577 -9.50 24.03 -29.47
C ALA A 577 -8.33 23.04 -29.32
N SER A 578 -7.26 23.22 -30.11
CA SER A 578 -6.11 22.30 -30.15
C SER A 578 -5.44 22.04 -28.79
N SER A 579 -5.33 23.06 -27.93
CA SER A 579 -4.80 22.91 -26.56
C SER A 579 -5.68 22.02 -25.69
N HIS A 580 -7.00 22.06 -25.88
CA HIS A 580 -7.95 21.19 -25.17
C HIS A 580 -7.93 19.78 -25.74
N CYS A 581 -7.80 19.61 -27.08
CA CYS A 581 -7.58 18.29 -27.68
C CYS A 581 -6.36 17.60 -27.05
N GLN A 582 -5.26 18.33 -26.87
CA GLN A 582 -4.06 17.79 -26.22
C GLN A 582 -4.35 17.32 -24.78
N ALA A 583 -5.00 18.16 -23.96
CA ALA A 583 -5.33 17.80 -22.58
C ALA A 583 -6.31 16.60 -22.50
N THR A 584 -7.27 16.53 -23.42
CA THR A 584 -8.21 15.42 -23.51
C THR A 584 -7.49 14.11 -23.85
N ILE A 585 -6.59 14.11 -24.85
CA ILE A 585 -5.82 12.91 -25.21
C ILE A 585 -4.85 12.52 -24.09
N GLU A 586 -4.23 13.48 -23.39
CA GLU A 586 -3.41 13.20 -22.21
C GLU A 586 -4.23 12.50 -21.11
N THR A 587 -5.49 12.92 -20.92
CA THR A 587 -6.41 12.28 -19.97
C THR A 587 -6.79 10.87 -20.41
N VAL A 588 -7.12 10.67 -21.69
CA VAL A 588 -7.36 9.34 -22.28
C VAL A 588 -6.16 8.43 -22.03
N ARG A 589 -4.93 8.92 -22.27
CA ARG A 589 -3.70 8.16 -22.00
C ARG A 589 -3.58 7.78 -20.53
N LYS A 590 -3.76 8.71 -19.59
CA LYS A 590 -3.69 8.43 -18.14
C LYS A 590 -4.72 7.40 -17.69
N VAL A 591 -5.93 7.47 -18.23
CA VAL A 591 -7.00 6.49 -17.95
C VAL A 591 -6.65 5.12 -18.53
N LEU A 592 -6.09 5.05 -19.75
CA LEU A 592 -5.58 3.81 -20.32
C LEU A 592 -4.45 3.20 -19.46
N GLU A 593 -3.49 4.01 -18.99
CA GLU A 593 -2.42 3.56 -18.10
C GLU A 593 -2.98 2.95 -16.81
N ALA A 594 -3.96 3.61 -16.19
CA ALA A 594 -4.62 3.09 -14.99
C ALA A 594 -5.40 1.79 -15.27
N ALA A 595 -6.13 1.72 -16.39
CA ALA A 595 -6.88 0.53 -16.79
C ALA A 595 -5.94 -0.66 -17.04
N MET A 596 -4.80 -0.45 -17.70
CA MET A 596 -3.80 -1.49 -17.99
C MET A 596 -3.05 -1.96 -16.75
N ALA A 597 -2.95 -1.13 -15.72
CA ALA A 597 -2.40 -1.53 -14.43
C ALA A 597 -3.40 -2.39 -13.61
N ALA A 598 -4.70 -2.11 -13.75
CA ALA A 598 -5.77 -2.79 -13.00
C ALA A 598 -6.25 -4.10 -13.65
N ASN A 599 -6.41 -4.14 -14.98
CA ASN A 599 -7.01 -5.26 -15.72
C ASN A 599 -6.27 -5.52 -17.04
N SER A 600 -5.62 -6.68 -17.17
CA SER A 600 -4.88 -7.09 -18.38
C SER A 600 -5.59 -8.22 -19.13
N ASP A 601 -6.87 -8.02 -19.48
CA ASP A 601 -7.60 -8.92 -20.37
C ASP A 601 -7.27 -8.61 -21.85
N ALA A 602 -6.89 -9.64 -22.62
CA ALA A 602 -6.54 -9.51 -24.04
C ALA A 602 -7.72 -9.00 -24.88
N LYS A 603 -8.96 -9.39 -24.53
CA LYS A 603 -10.16 -8.93 -25.24
C LYS A 603 -10.38 -7.44 -25.01
N LEU A 604 -10.35 -7.01 -23.75
CA LEU A 604 -10.47 -5.59 -23.38
C LEU A 604 -9.43 -4.72 -24.09
N ASN A 605 -8.18 -5.18 -24.18
CA ASN A 605 -7.11 -4.43 -24.86
C ASN A 605 -7.42 -4.21 -26.35
N THR A 606 -7.97 -5.24 -27.00
CA THR A 606 -8.37 -5.19 -28.42
C THR A 606 -9.57 -4.26 -28.62
N ASP A 607 -10.57 -4.35 -27.74
CA ASP A 607 -11.77 -3.50 -27.77
C ASP A 607 -11.41 -2.02 -27.54
N LEU A 608 -10.52 -1.73 -26.58
CA LEU A 608 -9.98 -0.38 -26.35
C LEU A 608 -9.19 0.13 -27.55
N TYR A 609 -8.43 -0.74 -28.24
CA TYR A 609 -7.65 -0.31 -29.40
C TYR A 609 -8.58 0.12 -30.54
N ALA A 610 -9.59 -0.71 -30.82
CA ALA A 610 -10.59 -0.44 -31.84
C ALA A 610 -11.44 0.80 -31.49
N ALA A 611 -11.81 0.99 -30.22
CA ALA A 611 -12.66 2.09 -29.80
C ALA A 611 -11.92 3.43 -29.67
N ILE A 612 -10.63 3.43 -29.31
CA ILE A 612 -9.89 4.62 -28.88
C ILE A 612 -8.72 4.94 -29.82
N ILE A 613 -7.77 4.01 -29.97
CA ILE A 613 -6.51 4.28 -30.70
C ILE A 613 -6.75 4.35 -32.21
N SER A 614 -7.55 3.44 -32.77
CA SER A 614 -7.85 3.43 -34.21
C SER A 614 -8.53 4.75 -34.66
N PRO A 615 -9.58 5.26 -33.98
CA PRO A 615 -10.16 6.56 -34.35
C PRO A 615 -9.19 7.74 -34.19
N LEU A 616 -8.38 7.79 -33.13
CA LEU A 616 -7.41 8.87 -32.94
C LEU A 616 -6.34 8.91 -34.03
N THR A 617 -5.79 7.75 -34.40
CA THR A 617 -4.79 7.64 -35.47
C THR A 617 -5.38 7.97 -36.84
N ALA A 618 -6.59 7.50 -37.14
CA ALA A 618 -7.30 7.84 -38.38
C ALA A 618 -7.62 9.33 -38.48
N TRP A 619 -8.00 9.97 -37.37
CA TRP A 619 -8.28 11.40 -37.32
C TRP A 619 -7.04 12.25 -37.62
N VAL A 620 -5.92 12.01 -36.92
CA VAL A 620 -4.68 12.77 -37.21
C VAL A 620 -4.19 12.51 -38.64
N HIS A 621 -4.35 11.29 -39.16
CA HIS A 621 -4.05 10.95 -40.55
C HIS A 621 -4.89 11.77 -41.54
N GLY A 622 -6.20 11.93 -41.28
CA GLY A 622 -7.10 12.74 -42.10
C GLY A 622 -6.73 14.23 -42.08
N LEU A 623 -6.35 14.78 -40.92
CA LEU A 623 -5.88 16.17 -40.81
C LEU A 623 -4.61 16.40 -41.64
N ALA A 624 -3.61 15.53 -41.50
CA ALA A 624 -2.36 15.64 -42.24
C ALA A 624 -2.55 15.46 -43.76
N SER A 625 -3.46 14.56 -44.17
CA SER A 625 -3.76 14.31 -45.59
C SER A 625 -4.45 15.49 -46.27
N THR A 626 -5.12 16.36 -45.50
CA THR A 626 -5.75 17.59 -46.01
C THR A 626 -4.81 18.81 -45.93
N ASN A 627 -3.51 18.60 -45.70
CA ASN A 627 -2.48 19.63 -45.50
C ASN A 627 -2.78 20.61 -44.36
N GLN A 628 -3.54 20.19 -43.34
CA GLN A 628 -3.64 20.95 -42.10
C GLN A 628 -2.42 20.68 -41.24
N ASP A 629 -1.84 21.74 -40.67
CA ASP A 629 -0.69 21.62 -39.76
C ASP A 629 -1.15 20.99 -38.44
N VAL A 630 -0.56 19.83 -38.09
CA VAL A 630 -0.92 19.11 -36.86
C VAL A 630 0.16 19.40 -35.81
N PRO A 631 -0.19 20.02 -34.66
CA PRO A 631 0.81 20.37 -33.66
C PRO A 631 1.59 19.14 -33.17
N THR A 632 2.91 19.24 -33.15
CA THR A 632 3.81 18.12 -32.79
C THR A 632 3.49 17.51 -31.43
N LYS A 633 3.13 18.35 -30.45
CA LYS A 633 2.73 17.88 -29.10
C LYS A 633 1.50 16.97 -29.14
N LEU A 634 0.54 17.27 -30.02
CA LEU A 634 -0.66 16.46 -30.21
C LEU A 634 -0.31 15.09 -30.79
N VAL A 635 0.55 15.06 -31.82
CA VAL A 635 1.05 13.81 -32.43
C VAL A 635 1.76 12.94 -31.41
N VAL A 636 2.61 13.53 -30.57
CA VAL A 636 3.33 12.81 -29.50
C VAL A 636 2.36 12.23 -28.46
N GLU A 637 1.33 12.96 -28.03
CA GLU A 637 0.34 12.40 -27.09
C GLU A 637 -0.47 11.24 -27.71
N VAL A 638 -0.83 11.33 -29.00
CA VAL A 638 -1.47 10.19 -29.72
C VAL A 638 -0.53 8.99 -29.77
N ALA A 639 0.76 9.20 -30.07
CA ALA A 639 1.77 8.16 -30.08
C ALA A 639 1.96 7.50 -28.70
N ARG A 640 1.97 8.28 -27.62
CA ARG A 640 2.05 7.76 -26.23
C ARG A 640 0.80 6.97 -25.84
N ALA A 641 -0.39 7.44 -26.22
CA ALA A 641 -1.63 6.68 -26.01
C ALA A 641 -1.59 5.33 -26.77
N LEU A 642 -1.10 5.34 -28.02
CA LEU A 642 -0.89 4.13 -28.80
C LEU A 642 0.07 3.17 -28.10
N VAL A 643 1.22 3.65 -27.63
CA VAL A 643 2.24 2.82 -26.94
C VAL A 643 1.67 2.14 -25.70
N THR A 644 0.90 2.90 -24.91
CA THR A 644 0.28 2.41 -23.66
C THR A 644 -0.53 1.14 -23.89
N LEU A 645 -1.27 1.08 -25.00
CA LEU A 645 -2.16 -0.03 -25.31
C LEU A 645 -1.54 -1.06 -26.25
N PHE A 646 -0.88 -0.62 -27.32
CA PHE A 646 -0.29 -1.49 -28.34
C PHE A 646 0.78 -2.42 -27.76
N SER A 647 1.55 -1.95 -26.78
CA SER A 647 2.54 -2.77 -26.07
C SER A 647 1.89 -3.93 -25.27
N LYS A 648 0.61 -3.83 -24.92
CA LYS A 648 -0.13 -4.85 -24.16
C LYS A 648 -0.86 -5.86 -25.04
N LEU A 649 -0.96 -5.62 -26.34
CA LEU A 649 -1.58 -6.55 -27.28
C LEU A 649 -0.76 -7.84 -27.43
N GLU A 650 -1.44 -8.91 -27.84
CA GLU A 650 -0.82 -10.17 -28.23
C GLU A 650 -0.14 -10.04 -29.59
N THR A 651 0.84 -10.92 -29.86
CA THR A 651 1.64 -10.91 -31.10
C THR A 651 0.77 -10.97 -32.36
N SER A 652 -0.25 -11.83 -32.38
CA SER A 652 -1.16 -11.98 -33.53
C SER A 652 -1.96 -10.70 -33.83
N ALA A 653 -2.46 -10.03 -32.79
CA ALA A 653 -3.17 -8.76 -32.91
C ALA A 653 -2.22 -7.64 -33.37
N GLN A 654 -0.98 -7.61 -32.85
CA GLN A 654 0.03 -6.65 -33.31
C GLN A 654 0.33 -6.83 -34.81
N GLU A 655 0.56 -8.07 -35.27
CA GLU A 655 0.83 -8.36 -36.68
C GLU A 655 -0.28 -7.85 -37.61
N GLN A 656 -1.55 -8.13 -37.28
CA GLN A 656 -2.70 -7.67 -38.07
C GLN A 656 -2.83 -6.14 -38.11
N LEU A 657 -2.57 -5.46 -36.99
CA LEU A 657 -2.74 -4.02 -36.87
C LEU A 657 -1.54 -3.22 -37.44
N LEU A 658 -0.40 -3.86 -37.70
CA LEU A 658 0.75 -3.23 -38.34
C LEU A 658 0.58 -3.05 -39.86
N GLU A 659 -0.11 -3.97 -40.55
CA GLU A 659 -0.31 -3.91 -42.01
C GLU A 659 -0.81 -2.55 -42.53
N PRO A 660 -1.89 -1.94 -41.97
CA PRO A 660 -2.35 -0.63 -42.42
C PRO A 660 -1.35 0.49 -42.11
N LEU A 661 -0.63 0.41 -40.99
CA LEU A 661 0.37 1.42 -40.61
C LEU A 661 1.57 1.40 -41.56
N PHE A 662 2.07 0.22 -41.92
CA PHE A 662 3.13 0.09 -42.92
C PHE A 662 2.68 0.57 -44.30
N SER A 663 1.46 0.23 -44.71
CA SER A 663 0.87 0.68 -45.97
C SER A 663 0.80 2.21 -46.06
N ASN A 664 0.46 2.88 -44.95
CA ASN A 664 0.27 4.33 -44.90
C ASN A 664 1.59 5.12 -44.78
N TYR A 665 2.60 4.59 -44.06
CA TYR A 665 3.75 5.39 -43.64
C TYR A 665 5.10 4.91 -44.19
N LEU A 666 5.24 3.67 -44.67
CA LEU A 666 6.54 3.15 -45.12
C LEU A 666 7.07 3.94 -46.33
N ALA A 667 6.22 4.22 -47.32
CA ALA A 667 6.61 4.99 -48.49
C ALA A 667 7.00 6.43 -48.12
N VAL A 668 6.31 7.04 -47.15
CA VAL A 668 6.59 8.39 -46.64
C VAL A 668 7.94 8.45 -45.90
N LEU A 669 8.27 7.39 -45.16
CA LEU A 669 9.52 7.27 -44.40
C LEU A 669 10.74 7.07 -45.33
N LEU A 670 10.54 6.41 -46.48
CA LEU A 670 11.62 6.09 -47.42
C LEU A 670 11.69 7.04 -48.63
N SER A 671 10.73 7.95 -48.80
CA SER A 671 10.73 8.88 -49.94
C SER A 671 11.83 9.94 -49.82
N SER A 672 12.34 10.39 -50.97
CA SER A 672 13.21 11.58 -51.07
C SER A 672 12.42 12.86 -51.36
N ASP A 673 11.11 12.76 -51.56
CA ASP A 673 10.23 13.85 -51.95
C ASP A 673 9.75 14.64 -50.71
N GLU A 674 9.92 15.96 -50.73
CA GLU A 674 9.46 16.89 -49.68
C GLU A 674 7.97 17.26 -49.85
N SER A 675 7.34 16.91 -50.98
CA SER A 675 5.93 17.20 -51.27
C SER A 675 4.93 16.50 -50.32
N VAL A 676 5.39 15.51 -49.55
CA VAL A 676 4.60 14.73 -48.57
C VAL A 676 4.64 15.32 -47.15
N GLY A 677 4.90 16.62 -47.04
CA GLY A 677 5.24 17.31 -45.78
C GLY A 677 4.27 17.09 -44.62
N GLY A 678 2.96 17.05 -44.88
CA GLY A 678 1.93 16.82 -43.85
C GLY A 678 2.03 15.45 -43.19
N LEU A 679 2.14 14.37 -43.96
CA LEU A 679 2.25 13.00 -43.43
C LEU A 679 3.59 12.74 -42.74
N CYS A 680 4.66 13.47 -43.13
CA CYS A 680 5.95 13.37 -42.46
C CYS A 680 5.86 13.74 -40.97
N GLN A 681 4.98 14.68 -40.59
CA GLN A 681 4.77 15.06 -39.18
C GLN A 681 4.18 13.92 -38.34
N LEU A 682 3.52 12.93 -38.95
CA LEU A 682 2.88 11.80 -38.27
C LEU A 682 3.77 10.56 -38.13
N LEU A 683 4.98 10.57 -38.69
CA LEU A 683 5.94 9.46 -38.56
C LEU A 683 6.22 9.02 -37.10
N PRO A 684 6.16 9.89 -36.07
CA PRO A 684 6.26 9.43 -34.67
C PRO A 684 5.19 8.40 -34.26
N VAL A 685 3.96 8.47 -34.81
CA VAL A 685 2.91 7.46 -34.57
C VAL A 685 3.31 6.11 -35.15
N PHE A 686 3.91 6.12 -36.35
CA PHE A 686 4.44 4.91 -36.98
C PHE A 686 5.60 4.31 -36.17
N SER A 687 6.56 5.15 -35.78
CA SER A 687 7.67 4.74 -34.92
C SER A 687 7.19 4.13 -33.60
N ALA A 688 6.23 4.77 -32.95
CA ALA A 688 5.66 4.33 -31.69
C ALA A 688 5.02 2.93 -31.79
N ALA A 689 4.32 2.62 -32.89
CA ALA A 689 3.74 1.30 -33.13
C ALA A 689 4.82 0.23 -33.36
N VAL A 690 5.77 0.49 -34.26
CA VAL A 690 6.86 -0.45 -34.57
C VAL A 690 7.73 -0.70 -33.34
N CYS A 691 8.09 0.38 -32.61
CA CYS A 691 8.86 0.29 -31.38
C CYS A 691 8.11 -0.41 -30.26
N SER A 692 6.78 -0.47 -30.25
CA SER A 692 5.97 -1.15 -29.24
C SER A 692 5.73 -2.65 -29.50
N CYS A 693 6.22 -3.17 -30.63
CA CYS A 693 6.07 -4.58 -30.99
C CYS A 693 6.81 -5.51 -30.03
N ARG A 694 6.25 -6.67 -29.74
CA ARG A 694 6.97 -7.73 -29.01
C ARG A 694 8.15 -8.24 -29.88
N PRO A 695 9.22 -8.79 -29.27
CA PRO A 695 10.34 -9.36 -30.02
C PRO A 695 9.93 -10.49 -30.98
N GLU A 696 8.82 -11.17 -30.71
CA GLU A 696 8.27 -12.27 -31.53
C GLU A 696 7.43 -11.79 -32.72
N THR A 697 7.01 -10.52 -32.73
CA THR A 697 6.10 -9.96 -33.75
C THR A 697 6.81 -9.84 -35.09
N LYS A 698 6.21 -10.40 -36.14
CA LYS A 698 6.71 -10.28 -37.50
C LYS A 698 6.33 -8.93 -38.09
N LEU A 699 7.33 -8.17 -38.51
CA LEU A 699 7.10 -6.95 -39.28
C LEU A 699 6.68 -7.31 -40.71
N PRO A 700 5.74 -6.57 -41.33
CA PRO A 700 5.27 -6.82 -42.69
C PRO A 700 6.30 -6.32 -43.72
N VAL A 701 7.46 -6.98 -43.77
CA VAL A 701 8.58 -6.69 -44.67
C VAL A 701 9.16 -7.99 -45.23
N ASP A 702 9.56 -7.97 -46.50
CA ASP A 702 10.10 -9.17 -47.18
C ASP A 702 11.44 -9.62 -46.59
N SER A 703 12.30 -8.67 -46.23
CA SER A 703 13.62 -8.93 -45.67
C SER A 703 13.97 -7.85 -44.64
N LEU A 704 14.31 -8.29 -43.43
CA LEU A 704 14.74 -7.40 -42.35
C LEU A 704 16.05 -6.68 -42.71
N ASP A 705 16.97 -7.36 -43.39
CA ASP A 705 18.25 -6.79 -43.83
C ASP A 705 18.04 -5.66 -44.84
N ALA A 706 17.14 -5.86 -45.81
CA ALA A 706 16.79 -4.85 -46.80
C ALA A 706 16.07 -3.66 -46.16
N PHE A 707 15.15 -3.94 -45.22
CA PHE A 707 14.40 -2.91 -44.51
C PHE A 707 15.32 -2.01 -43.67
N VAL A 708 16.18 -2.61 -42.83
CA VAL A 708 17.15 -1.87 -41.99
C VAL A 708 18.15 -1.09 -42.85
N SER A 709 18.59 -1.66 -43.98
CA SER A 709 19.43 -0.95 -44.96
C SER A 709 18.75 0.31 -45.51
N SER A 710 17.48 0.20 -45.90
CA SER A 710 16.71 1.31 -46.46
C SER A 710 16.45 2.41 -45.42
N LEU A 711 16.11 2.05 -44.18
CA LEU A 711 15.97 3.00 -43.07
C LEU A 711 17.28 3.76 -42.81
N THR A 712 18.40 3.04 -42.79
CA THR A 712 19.72 3.63 -42.59
C THR A 712 20.02 4.63 -43.71
N MET A 713 19.83 4.26 -44.98
CA MET A 713 20.04 5.17 -46.10
C MET A 713 19.14 6.41 -46.03
N SER A 714 17.85 6.22 -45.73
CA SER A 714 16.91 7.35 -45.56
C SER A 714 17.35 8.29 -44.44
N SER A 715 17.80 7.75 -43.31
CA SER A 715 18.28 8.56 -42.18
C SER A 715 19.56 9.37 -42.47
N LEU A 716 20.42 8.86 -43.37
CA LEU A 716 21.67 9.53 -43.73
C LEU A 716 21.48 10.63 -44.77
N VAL A 717 20.49 10.47 -45.67
CA VAL A 717 20.27 11.39 -46.81
C VAL A 717 19.17 12.42 -46.53
N SER A 718 18.24 12.16 -45.60
CA SER A 718 17.10 13.05 -45.38
C SER A 718 17.45 14.36 -44.66
N ASP A 719 16.93 15.48 -45.20
CA ASP A 719 17.01 16.80 -44.56
C ASP A 719 15.99 17.00 -43.44
N SER A 720 14.91 16.21 -43.40
CA SER A 720 13.87 16.26 -42.37
C SER A 720 14.31 15.62 -41.05
N GLN A 721 14.33 16.40 -39.98
CA GLN A 721 14.67 15.90 -38.64
C GLN A 721 13.74 14.77 -38.18
N VAL A 722 12.42 14.93 -38.36
CA VAL A 722 11.43 13.92 -37.93
C VAL A 722 11.66 12.58 -38.64
N ARG A 723 11.97 12.61 -39.95
CA ARG A 723 12.24 11.38 -40.71
C ARG A 723 13.51 10.69 -40.22
N ARG A 724 14.59 11.46 -39.98
CA ARG A 724 15.84 10.92 -39.43
C ARG A 724 15.62 10.27 -38.07
N ASP A 725 14.98 10.98 -37.15
CA ASP A 725 14.76 10.51 -35.77
C ASP A 725 13.94 9.21 -35.75
N VAL A 726 12.85 9.13 -36.53
CA VAL A 726 12.02 7.92 -36.64
C VAL A 726 12.79 6.74 -37.23
N CYS A 727 13.61 6.95 -38.26
CA CYS A 727 14.47 5.89 -38.78
C CYS A 727 15.41 5.36 -37.70
N PHE A 728 16.04 6.26 -36.92
CA PHE A 728 16.95 5.85 -35.85
C PHE A 728 16.25 5.11 -34.72
N GLU A 729 15.07 5.57 -34.30
CA GLU A 729 14.24 4.93 -33.27
C GLU A 729 13.87 3.49 -33.65
N ILE A 730 13.43 3.28 -34.90
CA ILE A 730 13.06 1.96 -35.42
C ILE A 730 14.29 1.05 -35.52
N VAL A 731 15.39 1.54 -36.10
CA VAL A 731 16.65 0.77 -36.21
C VAL A 731 17.14 0.36 -34.82
N ALA A 732 17.17 1.29 -33.87
CA ALA A 732 17.60 1.02 -32.50
C ALA A 732 16.71 -0.04 -31.83
N SER A 733 15.39 0.06 -31.98
CA SER A 733 14.45 -0.88 -31.39
C SER A 733 14.57 -2.28 -32.00
N ILE A 734 14.77 -2.39 -33.31
CA ILE A 734 15.02 -3.67 -33.99
C ILE A 734 16.33 -4.29 -33.47
N LEU A 735 17.44 -3.55 -33.50
CA LEU A 735 18.75 -4.04 -33.03
C LEU A 735 18.71 -4.51 -31.57
N ASN A 736 17.99 -3.79 -30.71
CA ASN A 736 17.86 -4.13 -29.30
C ASN A 736 17.06 -5.44 -29.07
N LYS A 737 15.98 -5.65 -29.82
CA LYS A 737 15.02 -6.75 -29.60
C LYS A 737 15.42 -8.08 -30.24
N ILE A 738 16.35 -8.08 -31.20
CA ILE A 738 16.83 -9.32 -31.82
C ILE A 738 17.50 -10.22 -30.78
N LYS A 739 16.96 -11.42 -30.56
CA LYS A 739 17.52 -12.39 -29.61
C LYS A 739 18.83 -13.03 -30.09
N ASP A 740 18.95 -13.32 -31.39
CA ASP A 740 20.16 -13.93 -31.96
C ASP A 740 21.30 -12.92 -32.07
N SER A 741 22.37 -13.16 -31.31
CA SER A 741 23.58 -12.33 -31.32
C SER A 741 24.26 -12.27 -32.69
N LYS A 742 24.23 -13.34 -33.50
CA LYS A 742 24.89 -13.36 -34.81
C LYS A 742 24.14 -12.49 -35.80
N LEU A 743 22.82 -12.66 -35.88
CA LEU A 743 21.95 -11.83 -36.70
C LEU A 743 22.06 -10.36 -36.31
N ARG A 744 22.08 -10.07 -35.00
CA ARG A 744 22.25 -8.71 -34.49
C ARG A 744 23.57 -8.08 -34.92
N SER A 745 24.68 -8.80 -34.82
CA SER A 745 25.99 -8.32 -35.29
C SER A 745 26.00 -8.09 -36.81
N SER A 746 25.40 -9.00 -37.59
CA SER A 746 25.26 -8.84 -39.05
C SER A 746 24.48 -7.58 -39.41
N LEU A 747 23.31 -7.38 -38.79
CA LEU A 747 22.50 -6.18 -39.00
C LEU A 747 23.20 -4.90 -38.54
N THR A 748 23.95 -4.96 -37.44
CA THR A 748 24.74 -3.80 -36.96
C THR A 748 25.82 -3.42 -37.98
N GLN A 749 26.47 -4.40 -38.61
CA GLN A 749 27.43 -4.14 -39.69
C GLN A 749 26.73 -3.54 -40.92
N ILE A 750 25.53 -4.01 -41.28
CA ILE A 750 24.74 -3.45 -42.37
C ILE A 750 24.39 -1.98 -42.10
N VAL A 751 23.98 -1.64 -40.86
CA VAL A 751 23.66 -0.27 -40.43
C VAL A 751 24.90 0.63 -40.50
N LEU A 752 26.05 0.14 -40.05
CA LEU A 752 27.28 0.94 -39.96
C LEU A 752 28.14 0.91 -41.23
N ARG A 753 27.75 0.18 -42.29
CA ARG A 753 28.58 -0.01 -43.50
C ARG A 753 28.96 1.30 -44.21
N HIS A 754 28.13 2.32 -44.09
CA HIS A 754 28.24 3.60 -44.81
C HIS A 754 28.80 4.75 -43.96
N THR A 755 29.31 4.47 -42.76
CA THR A 755 29.78 5.51 -41.82
C THR A 755 31.27 5.88 -41.98
N GLY A 756 32.02 5.19 -42.85
CA GLY A 756 33.49 5.27 -42.97
C GLY A 756 34.10 6.36 -43.88
N GLY A 757 33.42 7.48 -44.12
CA GLY A 757 33.92 8.58 -44.98
C GLY A 757 34.81 9.62 -44.27
N ALA A 758 35.53 10.44 -45.04
CA ALA A 758 36.36 11.54 -44.51
C ALA A 758 35.48 12.68 -43.96
N GLY A 759 35.37 12.76 -42.63
CA GLY A 759 34.53 13.71 -41.88
C GLY A 759 33.13 13.15 -41.60
N ALA A 760 32.81 12.91 -40.32
CA ALA A 760 31.49 12.40 -39.93
C ALA A 760 30.46 13.54 -39.94
N GLY A 761 29.50 13.48 -40.87
CA GLY A 761 28.34 14.38 -40.87
C GLY A 761 27.41 14.12 -39.68
N LEU A 762 26.55 15.09 -39.33
CA LEU A 762 25.62 15.01 -38.21
C LEU A 762 24.80 13.71 -38.18
N SER A 763 24.24 13.27 -39.30
CA SER A 763 23.42 12.04 -39.37
C SER A 763 24.20 10.77 -38.99
N VAL A 764 25.51 10.72 -39.26
CA VAL A 764 26.37 9.59 -38.88
C VAL A 764 26.57 9.58 -37.36
N ILE A 765 26.77 10.76 -36.76
CA ILE A 765 26.90 10.90 -35.30
C ILE A 765 25.61 10.47 -34.61
N LEU A 766 24.45 10.96 -35.07
CA LEU A 766 23.14 10.57 -34.53
C LEU A 766 22.91 9.06 -34.67
N LEU A 767 23.25 8.45 -35.81
CA LEU A 767 23.13 7.01 -36.02
C LEU A 767 23.93 6.21 -34.97
N HIS A 768 25.19 6.60 -34.72
CA HIS A 768 26.01 5.95 -33.70
C HIS A 768 25.45 6.11 -32.28
N GLN A 769 24.80 7.24 -31.96
CA GLN A 769 24.14 7.44 -30.66
C GLN A 769 22.98 6.45 -30.46
N TRP A 770 22.15 6.27 -31.48
CA TRP A 770 21.00 5.36 -31.43
C TRP A 770 21.41 3.88 -31.48
N VAL A 771 22.44 3.52 -32.24
CA VAL A 771 23.05 2.18 -32.18
C VAL A 771 23.63 1.92 -30.78
N ALA A 772 24.30 2.90 -30.18
CA ALA A 772 24.79 2.78 -28.81
C ALA A 772 23.64 2.61 -27.81
N ARG A 773 22.55 3.40 -27.90
CA ARG A 773 21.33 3.23 -27.07
C ARG A 773 20.79 1.80 -27.12
N ALA A 774 20.67 1.24 -28.33
CA ALA A 774 20.15 -0.10 -28.55
C ALA A 774 21.03 -1.21 -27.96
N LEU A 775 22.35 -1.08 -28.10
CA LEU A 775 23.29 -2.18 -27.85
C LEU A 775 23.92 -2.12 -26.46
N ILE A 776 24.09 -0.92 -25.87
CA ILE A 776 24.57 -0.76 -24.49
C ILE A 776 23.56 -1.34 -23.50
N SER A 777 22.26 -1.09 -23.69
CA SER A 777 21.19 -1.68 -22.86
C SER A 777 21.24 -3.23 -22.85
N CYS A 778 21.64 -3.84 -23.98
CA CYS A 778 21.87 -5.28 -24.12
C CYS A 778 23.28 -5.77 -23.72
N ASN A 779 24.18 -4.86 -23.32
CA ASN A 779 25.60 -5.12 -23.02
C ASN A 779 26.30 -5.89 -24.16
N ASP A 780 26.11 -5.38 -25.38
CA ASP A 780 26.66 -5.92 -26.63
C ASP A 780 27.95 -5.18 -27.02
N LYS A 781 28.94 -5.91 -27.55
CA LYS A 781 30.27 -5.37 -27.88
C LYS A 781 30.17 -4.25 -28.92
N CYS A 782 29.34 -4.41 -29.95
CA CYS A 782 29.22 -3.40 -31.01
C CYS A 782 28.67 -2.06 -30.49
N GLY A 783 27.91 -2.08 -29.40
CA GLY A 783 27.47 -0.86 -28.71
C GLY A 783 28.64 -0.09 -28.10
N TYR A 784 29.57 -0.79 -27.44
CA TYR A 784 30.78 -0.17 -26.89
C TYR A 784 31.71 0.36 -27.98
N ASP A 785 31.75 -0.28 -29.15
CA ASP A 785 32.52 0.22 -30.28
C ASP A 785 31.96 1.57 -30.79
N SER A 786 30.64 1.72 -30.88
CA SER A 786 29.99 3.01 -31.15
C SER A 786 30.24 4.05 -30.05
N VAL A 787 30.23 3.66 -28.77
CA VAL A 787 30.55 4.57 -27.66
C VAL A 787 31.98 5.10 -27.75
N ARG A 788 32.97 4.23 -28.01
CA ARG A 788 34.36 4.65 -28.20
C ARG A 788 34.53 5.56 -29.41
N TRP A 789 33.85 5.25 -30.50
CA TRP A 789 33.85 6.09 -31.69
C TRP A 789 33.28 7.49 -31.38
N LEU A 790 32.14 7.57 -30.67
CA LEU A 790 31.56 8.84 -30.24
C LEU A 790 32.50 9.63 -29.30
N LEU A 791 33.16 8.96 -28.35
CA LEU A 791 34.16 9.58 -27.48
C LEU A 791 35.36 10.14 -28.24
N GLU A 792 35.71 9.55 -29.38
CA GLU A 792 36.76 10.10 -30.23
C GLU A 792 36.26 11.33 -31.00
N GLN A 793 35.01 11.31 -31.49
CA GLN A 793 34.41 12.46 -32.18
C GLN A 793 34.29 13.70 -31.27
N THR A 794 34.11 13.54 -29.96
CA THR A 794 34.06 14.68 -29.03
C THR A 794 35.41 15.39 -28.85
N LYS A 795 36.51 14.73 -29.20
CA LYS A 795 37.89 15.24 -29.12
C LYS A 795 38.37 15.86 -30.42
N GLN A 796 37.68 15.63 -31.54
CA GLN A 796 38.05 16.16 -32.85
C GLN A 796 37.57 17.60 -33.01
N ALA A 797 38.31 18.40 -33.78
CA ALA A 797 37.91 19.75 -34.18
C ALA A 797 36.84 19.68 -35.30
N SER A 798 35.66 19.17 -34.94
CA SER A 798 34.49 19.03 -35.82
C SER A 798 33.37 19.96 -35.36
N PRO A 799 32.58 20.55 -36.28
CA PRO A 799 31.38 21.31 -35.92
C PRO A 799 30.35 20.47 -35.15
N HIS A 800 30.44 19.14 -35.22
CA HIS A 800 29.50 18.22 -34.58
C HIS A 800 30.02 17.57 -33.29
N ALA A 801 31.17 18.03 -32.76
CA ALA A 801 31.77 17.49 -31.55
C ALA A 801 30.88 17.70 -30.30
N ALA A 802 30.12 18.80 -30.27
CA ALA A 802 29.16 19.09 -29.20
C ALA A 802 27.97 18.12 -29.27
N GLU A 803 27.42 17.87 -30.46
CA GLU A 803 26.32 16.93 -30.69
C GLU A 803 26.74 15.50 -30.34
N ALA A 804 27.98 15.10 -30.64
CA ALA A 804 28.53 13.83 -30.21
C ALA A 804 28.55 13.70 -28.67
N ALA A 805 28.84 14.79 -27.95
CA ALA A 805 28.84 14.81 -26.49
C ALA A 805 27.41 14.81 -25.90
N GLU A 806 26.49 15.59 -26.47
CA GLU A 806 25.09 15.63 -26.07
C GLU A 806 24.39 14.28 -26.30
N GLY A 807 24.81 13.53 -27.33
CA GLY A 807 24.33 12.19 -27.66
C GLY A 807 24.38 11.17 -26.53
N PHE A 808 25.26 11.36 -25.54
CA PHE A 808 25.32 10.48 -24.37
C PHE A 808 24.03 10.53 -23.52
N ASN A 809 23.25 11.61 -23.63
CA ASN A 809 21.91 11.65 -23.05
C ASN A 809 20.95 10.69 -23.75
N ILE A 810 21.08 10.48 -25.07
CA ILE A 810 20.24 9.55 -25.83
C ILE A 810 20.56 8.11 -25.47
N ILE A 811 21.82 7.77 -25.16
CA ILE A 811 22.23 6.39 -24.88
C ILE A 811 21.57 5.84 -23.60
N LEU A 812 21.51 6.66 -22.54
CA LEU A 812 21.05 6.23 -21.22
C LEU A 812 19.76 6.89 -20.74
N GLY A 813 19.32 7.96 -21.42
CA GLY A 813 18.15 8.72 -21.03
C GLY A 813 16.84 8.02 -21.34
N GLU A 814 15.76 8.55 -20.77
CA GLU A 814 14.41 8.12 -21.06
C GLU A 814 13.98 8.58 -22.46
N HIS A 815 13.12 7.80 -23.10
CA HIS A 815 12.51 8.11 -24.38
C HIS A 815 11.05 7.65 -24.34
N ASP A 816 10.20 8.24 -25.17
CA ASP A 816 8.76 7.98 -25.14
C ASP A 816 8.40 6.52 -25.50
N TRP A 817 9.07 5.92 -26.49
CA TRP A 817 8.82 4.53 -26.91
C TRP A 817 10.04 3.72 -27.38
N ALA A 818 11.03 4.33 -28.03
CA ALA A 818 12.18 3.61 -28.55
C ALA A 818 13.12 3.08 -27.45
N VAL A 819 13.36 1.75 -27.47
CA VAL A 819 14.20 1.04 -26.50
C VAL A 819 13.81 1.40 -25.07
N THR A 820 12.63 0.97 -24.62
CA THR A 820 12.16 1.16 -23.24
C THR A 820 11.64 -0.16 -22.67
N PRO A 821 11.59 -0.33 -21.34
CA PRO A 821 11.03 -1.54 -20.75
C PRO A 821 9.54 -1.73 -21.10
N THR A 822 8.77 -0.63 -21.19
CA THR A 822 7.34 -0.66 -21.51
C THR A 822 7.05 -1.13 -22.93
N THR A 823 7.99 -0.92 -23.86
CA THR A 823 7.87 -1.33 -25.26
C THR A 823 8.62 -2.62 -25.58
N HIS A 824 8.89 -3.47 -24.59
CA HIS A 824 9.62 -4.74 -24.72
C HIS A 824 11.10 -4.60 -25.12
N GLY A 825 11.73 -3.48 -24.80
CA GLY A 825 13.17 -3.31 -24.92
C GLY A 825 13.92 -4.24 -23.95
N VAL A 826 15.06 -4.77 -24.40
CA VAL A 826 15.91 -5.69 -23.65
C VAL A 826 16.96 -4.91 -22.87
N PHE A 827 16.97 -5.07 -21.54
CA PHE A 827 17.91 -4.43 -20.63
C PHE A 827 18.62 -5.46 -19.76
N LYS A 828 19.95 -5.43 -19.71
CA LYS A 828 20.75 -6.25 -18.80
C LYS A 828 21.17 -5.45 -17.56
N VAL A 829 21.07 -6.07 -16.39
CA VAL A 829 21.32 -5.43 -15.08
C VAL A 829 22.68 -4.71 -15.00
N LEU A 830 23.76 -5.34 -15.51
CA LEU A 830 25.12 -4.80 -15.44
C LEU A 830 25.47 -3.81 -16.58
N ALA A 831 24.52 -3.50 -17.48
CA ALA A 831 24.77 -2.62 -18.63
C ALA A 831 25.23 -1.23 -18.19
N LYS A 832 24.51 -0.61 -17.24
CA LYS A 832 24.84 0.72 -16.71
C LYS A 832 26.20 0.74 -16.01
N GLN A 833 26.49 -0.28 -15.19
CA GLN A 833 27.78 -0.40 -14.50
C GLN A 833 28.95 -0.52 -15.49
N ARG A 834 28.83 -1.41 -16.49
CA ARG A 834 29.87 -1.60 -17.51
C ARG A 834 30.04 -0.39 -18.41
N PHE A 835 28.95 0.32 -18.73
CA PHE A 835 29.02 1.59 -19.44
C PHE A 835 29.83 2.61 -18.63
N TYR A 836 29.48 2.79 -17.36
CA TYR A 836 30.19 3.71 -16.46
C TYR A 836 31.68 3.38 -16.35
N SER A 837 32.03 2.11 -16.13
CA SER A 837 33.43 1.65 -16.05
C SER A 837 34.21 1.79 -17.36
N THR A 838 33.52 1.89 -18.50
CA THR A 838 34.16 2.09 -19.82
C THR A 838 34.36 3.57 -20.11
N VAL A 839 33.36 4.40 -19.83
CA VAL A 839 33.31 5.81 -20.24
C VAL A 839 34.09 6.72 -19.29
N VAL A 840 34.01 6.51 -17.98
CA VAL A 840 34.63 7.41 -16.99
C VAL A 840 36.16 7.46 -17.08
N PRO A 841 36.89 6.33 -17.25
CA PRO A 841 38.35 6.38 -17.40
C PRO A 841 38.79 7.16 -18.65
N GLU A 842 38.10 6.98 -19.78
CA GLU A 842 38.37 7.68 -21.04
C GLU A 842 38.14 9.19 -20.93
N ILE A 843 37.08 9.61 -20.24
CA ILE A 843 36.81 11.02 -19.95
C ILE A 843 37.93 11.60 -19.08
N THR A 844 38.29 10.90 -18.01
CA THR A 844 39.28 11.38 -17.03
C THR A 844 40.65 11.56 -17.69
N SER A 845 41.08 10.54 -18.46
CA SER A 845 42.33 10.60 -19.23
C SER A 845 42.29 11.73 -20.27
N GLY A 846 41.20 11.83 -21.03
CA GLY A 846 41.05 12.86 -22.07
C GLY A 846 41.04 14.28 -21.51
N PHE A 847 40.42 14.48 -20.35
CA PHE A 847 40.32 15.78 -19.69
C PHE A 847 41.68 16.23 -19.13
N GLN A 848 42.49 15.30 -18.64
CA GLN A 848 43.85 15.57 -18.15
C GLN A 848 44.84 15.81 -19.29
N SER A 849 44.69 15.12 -20.43
CA SER A 849 45.65 15.19 -21.54
C SER A 849 45.48 16.39 -22.45
N THR A 850 44.29 17.00 -22.52
CA THR A 850 44.00 18.12 -23.43
C THR A 850 44.17 19.49 -22.76
N SER A 851 44.65 20.47 -23.50
CA SER A 851 44.63 21.89 -23.12
C SER A 851 43.50 22.67 -23.78
N ASP A 852 42.73 22.04 -24.68
CA ASP A 852 41.62 22.68 -25.39
C ASP A 852 40.36 22.75 -24.52
N ASP A 853 39.93 23.98 -24.22
CA ASP A 853 38.75 24.26 -23.40
C ASP A 853 37.45 23.75 -24.05
N ALA A 854 37.36 23.71 -25.39
CA ALA A 854 36.19 23.17 -26.09
C ALA A 854 36.09 21.65 -25.91
N VAL A 855 37.21 20.93 -26.02
CA VAL A 855 37.27 19.49 -25.76
C VAL A 855 36.96 19.19 -24.29
N LYS A 856 37.49 19.98 -23.35
CA LYS A 856 37.16 19.86 -21.92
C LYS A 856 35.67 20.05 -21.67
N ALA A 857 35.05 21.07 -22.29
CA ALA A 857 33.62 21.31 -22.16
C ALA A 857 32.81 20.10 -22.67
N ASN A 858 33.15 19.56 -23.84
CA ASN A 858 32.49 18.37 -24.41
C ASN A 858 32.62 17.16 -23.49
N LEU A 859 33.81 16.89 -22.94
CA LEU A 859 34.03 15.77 -22.01
C LEU A 859 33.21 15.90 -20.71
N LEU A 860 33.05 17.12 -20.20
CA LEU A 860 32.19 17.39 -19.04
C LEU A 860 30.70 17.20 -19.36
N VAL A 861 30.26 17.51 -20.59
CA VAL A 861 28.89 17.20 -21.07
C VAL A 861 28.66 15.69 -21.08
N VAL A 862 29.60 14.92 -21.64
CA VAL A 862 29.55 13.44 -21.63
C VAL A 862 29.47 12.90 -20.20
N LEU A 863 30.33 13.38 -19.30
CA LEU A 863 30.34 12.96 -17.91
C LEU A 863 28.99 13.21 -17.23
N THR A 864 28.45 14.42 -17.40
CA THR A 864 27.19 14.81 -16.77
C THR A 864 26.03 13.93 -17.24
N ASN A 865 25.98 13.64 -18.55
CA ASN A 865 24.98 12.75 -19.12
C ASN A 865 25.18 11.28 -18.72
N ALA A 866 26.42 10.83 -18.51
CA ALA A 866 26.69 9.50 -17.98
C ALA A 866 26.20 9.38 -16.53
N VAL A 867 26.55 10.35 -15.68
CA VAL A 867 26.28 10.32 -14.23
C VAL A 867 24.80 10.46 -13.90
N ARG A 868 24.08 11.36 -14.58
CA ARG A 868 22.67 11.69 -14.25
C ARG A 868 21.69 10.50 -14.35
N HIS A 869 22.06 9.45 -15.10
CA HIS A 869 21.22 8.28 -15.37
C HIS A 869 21.69 7.02 -14.62
N MET A 870 22.73 7.15 -13.76
CA MET A 870 23.34 6.03 -13.04
C MET A 870 22.64 5.74 -11.70
N PRO A 871 22.45 4.46 -11.35
CA PRO A 871 22.04 4.09 -10.00
C PRO A 871 23.08 4.52 -8.96
N LYS A 872 22.62 4.92 -7.77
CA LYS A 872 23.46 5.32 -6.64
C LYS A 872 24.62 4.35 -6.37
N SER A 873 24.35 3.04 -6.33
CA SER A 873 25.37 2.01 -6.05
C SER A 873 26.50 1.95 -7.07
N VAL A 874 26.21 2.24 -8.35
CA VAL A 874 27.23 2.31 -9.41
C VAL A 874 28.02 3.61 -9.30
N LEU A 875 27.31 4.71 -9.05
CA LEU A 875 27.85 6.06 -9.01
C LEU A 875 28.86 6.24 -7.86
N MET A 876 28.59 5.66 -6.69
CA MET A 876 29.49 5.73 -5.53
C MET A 876 30.79 4.94 -5.73
N ASN A 877 30.82 3.99 -6.66
CA ASN A 877 32.02 3.20 -6.91
C ASN A 877 33.03 3.99 -7.75
N GLY A 878 34.12 4.46 -7.12
CA GLY A 878 35.15 5.28 -7.78
C GLY A 878 34.80 6.77 -7.92
N ILE A 879 33.85 7.26 -7.12
CA ILE A 879 33.36 8.65 -7.16
C ILE A 879 34.46 9.70 -6.93
N GLU A 880 35.49 9.37 -6.16
CA GLU A 880 36.65 10.24 -5.86
C GLU A 880 37.33 10.75 -7.13
N ASN A 881 37.46 9.91 -8.15
CA ASN A 881 38.08 10.28 -9.43
C ASN A 881 37.20 11.21 -10.29
N VAL A 882 35.91 11.27 -9.99
CA VAL A 882 34.89 11.99 -10.76
C VAL A 882 34.56 13.34 -10.13
N ILE A 883 34.76 13.51 -8.82
CA ILE A 883 34.52 14.75 -8.07
C ILE A 883 35.17 15.99 -8.72
N PRO A 884 36.48 15.99 -9.08
CA PRO A 884 37.11 17.18 -9.68
C PRO A 884 36.46 17.60 -11.00
N LEU A 885 35.98 16.62 -11.77
CA LEU A 885 35.29 16.85 -13.03
C LEU A 885 33.87 17.39 -12.79
N LEU A 886 33.13 16.86 -11.81
CA LEU A 886 31.80 17.37 -11.43
C LEU A 886 31.85 18.82 -10.94
N LEU A 887 32.86 19.17 -10.14
CA LEU A 887 33.08 20.53 -9.66
C LEU A 887 33.39 21.50 -10.81
N SER A 888 34.17 21.02 -11.79
CA SER A 888 34.42 21.76 -13.03
C SER A 888 33.14 21.90 -13.87
N ALA A 889 32.28 20.89 -13.87
CA ALA A 889 31.00 20.89 -14.60
C ALA A 889 29.98 21.92 -14.07
N ILE A 890 30.05 22.34 -12.79
CA ILE A 890 29.20 23.42 -12.25
C ILE A 890 29.43 24.74 -13.00
N ARG A 891 30.63 24.93 -13.57
CA ARG A 891 31.03 26.14 -14.30
C ARG A 891 30.58 26.12 -15.77
N LEU A 892 29.93 25.06 -16.23
CA LEU A 892 29.41 24.96 -17.60
C LEU A 892 28.26 25.94 -17.86
N THR A 893 28.04 26.23 -19.15
CA THR A 893 27.01 27.14 -19.66
C THR A 893 25.62 26.49 -19.80
N GLY A 894 25.49 25.16 -19.77
CA GLY A 894 24.22 24.45 -19.92
C GLY A 894 23.46 24.24 -18.60
N GLY A 895 22.26 24.83 -18.46
CA GLY A 895 21.47 24.80 -17.21
C GLY A 895 21.09 23.39 -16.72
N ASN A 896 20.60 22.52 -17.60
CA ASN A 896 20.17 21.16 -17.19
C ASN A 896 21.35 20.29 -16.72
N LEU A 897 22.50 20.43 -17.37
CA LEU A 897 23.72 19.70 -17.03
C LEU A 897 24.31 20.20 -15.70
N LYS A 898 24.28 21.51 -15.49
CA LYS A 898 24.66 22.12 -14.22
C LYS A 898 23.81 21.61 -13.06
N ALA A 899 22.49 21.52 -13.23
CA ALA A 899 21.59 20.98 -12.20
C ALA A 899 21.89 19.51 -11.88
N ALA A 900 22.14 18.67 -12.91
CA ALA A 900 22.47 17.27 -12.73
C ALA A 900 23.81 17.06 -11.98
N SER A 901 24.83 17.86 -12.31
CA SER A 901 26.12 17.85 -11.62
C SER A 901 25.97 18.22 -10.14
N ILE A 902 25.22 19.30 -9.86
CA ILE A 902 24.96 19.74 -8.48
C ILE A 902 24.19 18.67 -7.69
N ARG A 903 23.14 18.07 -8.27
CA ARG A 903 22.40 16.98 -7.60
C ARG A 903 23.28 15.78 -7.27
N THR A 904 24.24 15.46 -8.14
CA THR A 904 25.22 14.39 -7.88
C THR A 904 26.12 14.76 -6.71
N ILE A 905 26.62 16.00 -6.67
CA ILE A 905 27.43 16.49 -5.53
C ILE A 905 26.62 16.47 -4.24
N THR A 906 25.34 16.87 -4.28
CA THR A 906 24.41 16.77 -3.14
C THR A 906 24.30 15.34 -2.63
N LEU A 907 24.20 14.35 -3.53
CA LEU A 907 24.20 12.93 -3.16
C LEU A 907 25.51 12.53 -2.46
N VAL A 908 26.66 12.96 -2.98
CA VAL A 908 27.97 12.67 -2.35
C VAL A 908 28.06 13.29 -0.95
N ILE A 909 27.60 14.54 -0.77
CA ILE A 909 27.55 15.21 0.55
C ILE A 909 26.70 14.43 1.56
N LEU A 910 25.58 13.84 1.11
CA LEU A 910 24.68 13.08 1.98
C LEU A 910 25.27 11.73 2.42
N GLU A 911 25.95 11.04 1.51
CA GLU A 911 26.35 9.65 1.68
C GLU A 911 27.78 9.49 2.18
N THR A 912 28.71 10.28 1.64
CA THR A 912 30.14 10.23 1.96
C THR A 912 30.70 11.65 2.08
N PRO A 913 30.30 12.45 3.11
CA PRO A 913 30.78 13.81 3.26
C PRO A 913 32.32 13.90 3.32
N GLU A 914 32.98 12.85 3.82
CA GLU A 914 34.43 12.80 3.94
C GLU A 914 35.17 12.86 2.60
N THR A 915 34.59 12.35 1.51
CA THR A 915 35.23 12.37 0.17
C THR A 915 35.27 13.77 -0.46
N LEU A 916 34.52 14.73 0.08
CA LEU A 916 34.46 16.10 -0.42
C LEU A 916 35.07 17.11 0.58
N ARG A 917 35.62 16.64 1.70
CA ARG A 917 36.06 17.51 2.81
C ARG A 917 37.02 18.61 2.35
N ASP A 918 37.96 18.27 1.48
CA ASP A 918 39.00 19.20 1.01
C ASP A 918 38.52 20.07 -0.16
N GLU A 919 37.58 19.58 -0.97
CA GLU A 919 37.05 20.27 -2.13
C GLU A 919 35.81 21.13 -1.83
N VAL A 920 35.13 20.91 -0.69
CA VAL A 920 33.92 21.64 -0.27
C VAL A 920 34.16 23.14 -0.27
N THR A 921 35.28 23.61 0.29
CA THR A 921 35.63 25.04 0.30
C THR A 921 35.74 25.63 -1.11
N THR A 922 36.19 24.84 -2.08
CA THR A 922 36.33 25.23 -3.49
C THR A 922 34.99 25.20 -4.25
N SER A 923 34.05 24.36 -3.79
CA SER A 923 32.72 24.17 -4.39
C SER A 923 31.65 25.16 -3.90
N ILE A 924 31.78 25.67 -2.66
CA ILE A 924 30.78 26.53 -2.02
C ILE A 924 30.51 27.81 -2.81
N ILE A 925 31.56 28.46 -3.33
CA ILE A 925 31.42 29.70 -4.09
C ILE A 925 30.68 29.45 -5.42
N PRO A 926 31.07 28.47 -6.26
CA PRO A 926 30.28 28.07 -7.43
C PRO A 926 28.81 27.75 -7.13
N LEU A 927 28.52 27.07 -6.03
CA LEU A 927 27.14 26.75 -5.60
C LEU A 927 26.36 28.00 -5.20
N ALA A 928 26.97 28.91 -4.44
CA ALA A 928 26.39 30.20 -4.07
C ALA A 928 26.11 31.09 -5.29
N ILE A 929 26.99 31.06 -6.29
CA ILE A 929 26.76 31.76 -7.56
C ILE A 929 25.58 31.12 -8.31
N ALA A 930 25.51 29.78 -8.35
CA ALA A 930 24.46 29.02 -9.02
C ALA A 930 23.06 29.18 -8.39
N SER A 931 22.96 29.53 -7.11
CA SER A 931 21.68 29.74 -6.43
C SER A 931 21.00 31.08 -6.76
N THR A 932 21.65 31.97 -7.51
CA THR A 932 21.14 33.32 -7.80
C THR A 932 20.84 33.55 -9.28
N THR A 933 19.92 34.47 -9.56
CA THR A 933 19.54 34.92 -10.92
C THR A 933 20.55 35.89 -11.54
N GLN A 934 21.32 36.60 -10.73
CA GLN A 934 22.11 37.76 -11.14
C GLN A 934 23.40 37.41 -11.89
N SER A 935 23.84 36.15 -11.87
CA SER A 935 25.19 35.76 -12.28
C SER A 935 25.29 35.08 -13.65
N ASN A 936 24.24 34.41 -14.14
CA ASN A 936 24.27 33.70 -15.42
C ASN A 936 22.86 33.32 -15.92
N ILE A 937 22.58 33.49 -17.21
CA ILE A 937 21.35 33.02 -17.89
C ILE A 937 21.20 31.49 -17.75
N ALA A 938 22.32 30.76 -17.62
CA ALA A 938 22.36 29.33 -17.38
C ALA A 938 21.79 28.86 -16.03
N ASN A 939 21.58 29.76 -15.05
CA ASN A 939 21.02 29.42 -13.74
C ASN A 939 19.49 29.35 -13.80
N THR A 940 18.98 28.30 -14.46
CA THR A 940 17.54 28.00 -14.51
C THR A 940 16.97 27.77 -13.12
N VAL A 941 15.64 27.74 -13.00
CA VAL A 941 14.96 27.48 -11.72
C VAL A 941 15.47 26.17 -11.10
N ASP A 942 15.64 25.12 -11.91
CA ASP A 942 16.14 23.81 -11.46
C ASP A 942 17.57 23.86 -10.92
N VAL A 943 18.46 24.64 -11.57
CA VAL A 943 19.83 24.85 -11.09
C VAL A 943 19.81 25.56 -9.74
N ARG A 944 18.99 26.60 -9.60
CA ARG A 944 18.89 27.36 -8.35
C ARG A 944 18.38 26.48 -7.22
N GLN A 945 17.34 25.68 -7.47
CA GLN A 945 16.84 24.72 -6.47
C GLN A 945 17.87 23.65 -6.11
N ALA A 946 18.55 23.08 -7.10
CA ALA A 946 19.61 22.09 -6.84
C ALA A 946 20.75 22.70 -5.99
N ALA A 947 21.18 23.92 -6.32
CA ALA A 947 22.21 24.64 -5.59
C ALA A 947 21.78 24.98 -4.15
N LEU A 948 20.55 25.46 -3.95
CA LEU A 948 19.98 25.73 -2.63
C LEU A 948 19.88 24.46 -1.78
N GLY A 949 19.45 23.35 -2.39
CA GLY A 949 19.43 22.04 -1.75
C GLY A 949 20.83 21.62 -1.27
N ALA A 950 21.84 21.71 -2.15
CA ALA A 950 23.24 21.41 -1.80
C ALA A 950 23.75 22.31 -0.66
N LEU A 951 23.58 23.63 -0.79
CA LEU A 951 23.99 24.60 0.22
C LEU A 951 23.31 24.34 1.56
N SER A 952 22.04 23.93 1.59
CA SER A 952 21.32 23.68 2.83
C SER A 952 21.85 22.50 3.64
N LEU A 953 22.62 21.59 3.04
CA LEU A 953 23.18 20.41 3.72
C LEU A 953 24.58 20.65 4.27
N ILE A 954 25.31 21.61 3.70
CA ILE A 954 26.71 21.87 4.09
C ILE A 954 26.86 22.21 5.59
N PRO A 955 26.02 23.08 6.19
CA PRO A 955 26.08 23.36 7.64
C PRO A 955 25.82 22.15 8.54
N GLU A 956 25.08 21.15 8.06
CA GLU A 956 24.73 19.95 8.84
C GLU A 956 25.79 18.85 8.75
N LYS A 957 26.58 18.84 7.67
CA LYS A 957 27.50 17.74 7.35
C LYS A 957 28.97 18.09 7.54
N TYR A 958 29.33 19.37 7.57
CA TYR A 958 30.71 19.81 7.74
C TYR A 958 30.89 20.72 8.95
N PRO A 959 31.98 20.54 9.72
CA PRO A 959 32.21 21.32 10.93
C PRO A 959 32.58 22.77 10.61
N TYR A 960 32.26 23.68 11.53
CA TYR A 960 32.47 25.13 11.37
C TYR A 960 33.85 25.53 10.81
N PRO A 961 35.00 24.98 11.28
CA PRO A 961 36.32 25.37 10.78
C PRO A 961 36.50 25.19 9.27
N VAL A 962 35.82 24.22 8.66
CA VAL A 962 35.94 23.90 7.21
C VAL A 962 35.21 24.91 6.34
N VAL A 963 34.11 25.47 6.83
CA VAL A 963 33.15 26.24 6.01
C VAL A 963 33.01 27.71 6.41
N HIS A 964 33.55 28.11 7.56
CA HIS A 964 33.38 29.47 8.11
C HIS A 964 33.90 30.59 7.19
N THR A 965 34.95 30.33 6.42
CA THR A 965 35.60 31.31 5.53
C THR A 965 34.65 31.80 4.43
N ALA A 966 33.74 30.94 3.97
CA ALA A 966 32.78 31.26 2.91
C ALA A 966 31.39 31.71 3.44
N ARG A 967 31.15 31.66 4.76
CA ARG A 967 29.83 31.92 5.37
C ARG A 967 29.24 33.27 4.96
N LYS A 968 30.04 34.34 4.95
CA LYS A 968 29.58 35.69 4.59
C LYS A 968 29.12 35.77 3.14
N ASP A 969 29.84 35.12 2.23
CA ASP A 969 29.51 35.15 0.80
C ASP A 969 28.28 34.30 0.48
N VAL A 970 28.15 33.14 1.15
CA VAL A 970 26.96 32.29 1.04
C VAL A 970 25.71 33.01 1.56
N LEU A 971 25.77 33.64 2.74
CA LEU A 971 24.64 34.38 3.30
C LEU A 971 24.23 35.55 2.39
N ARG A 972 25.18 36.23 1.75
CA ARG A 972 24.90 37.28 0.76
C ARG A 972 24.17 36.71 -0.46
N ALA A 973 24.62 35.58 -1.00
CA ALA A 973 23.98 34.93 -2.14
C ALA A 973 22.57 34.41 -1.80
N LEU A 974 22.40 33.79 -0.64
CA LEU A 974 21.11 33.28 -0.16
C LEU A 974 20.11 34.41 0.12
N ALA A 975 20.58 35.57 0.61
CA ALA A 975 19.74 36.76 0.74
C ALA A 975 19.19 37.21 -0.64
N GLY A 976 20.03 37.22 -1.69
CA GLY A 976 19.58 37.49 -3.05
C GLY A 976 18.60 36.45 -3.61
N ALA A 977 18.76 35.17 -3.25
CA ALA A 977 17.85 34.09 -3.66
C ALA A 977 16.49 34.12 -2.94
N ARG A 978 16.39 34.73 -1.75
CA ARG A 978 15.11 34.92 -1.05
C ARG A 978 14.17 35.88 -1.77
N ASP A 979 14.72 36.76 -2.61
CA ASP A 979 13.97 37.68 -3.46
C ASP A 979 13.79 37.15 -4.91
N ASP A 980 13.90 35.83 -5.10
CA ASP A 980 13.70 35.20 -6.42
C ASP A 980 12.28 35.41 -6.96
N ARG A 981 12.12 35.49 -8.30
CA ARG A 981 10.81 35.62 -8.96
C ARG A 981 9.89 34.42 -8.71
N LYS A 982 10.43 33.21 -8.47
CA LYS A 982 9.65 31.98 -8.28
C LYS A 982 9.49 31.62 -6.79
N ARG A 983 8.24 31.38 -6.36
CA ARG A 983 7.89 31.06 -4.96
C ARG A 983 8.67 29.87 -4.40
N ILE A 984 8.83 28.81 -5.20
CA ILE A 984 9.49 27.57 -4.77
C ILE A 984 10.96 27.80 -4.42
N VAL A 985 11.67 28.60 -5.23
CA VAL A 985 13.07 28.98 -4.98
C VAL A 985 13.19 29.83 -3.71
N ARG A 986 12.26 30.75 -3.47
CA ARG A 986 12.23 31.57 -2.25
C ARG A 986 12.08 30.70 -0.99
N GLN A 987 11.20 29.69 -1.03
CA GLN A 987 11.01 28.77 0.10
C GLN A 987 12.29 27.99 0.41
N ASP A 988 12.95 27.44 -0.62
CA ASP A 988 14.20 26.71 -0.46
C ASP A 988 15.34 27.63 0.02
N ALA A 989 15.39 28.88 -0.45
CA ALA A 989 16.38 29.87 -0.05
C ALA A 989 16.23 30.29 1.42
N VAL A 990 15.00 30.46 1.92
CA VAL A 990 14.75 30.76 3.35
C VAL A 990 15.26 29.61 4.23
N LYS A 991 14.97 28.35 3.86
CA LYS A 991 15.44 27.18 4.60
C LYS A 991 16.97 27.13 4.65
N ALA A 992 17.64 27.26 3.51
CA ALA A 992 19.09 27.27 3.43
C ALA A 992 19.70 28.45 4.22
N TYR A 993 19.12 29.65 4.13
CA TYR A 993 19.59 30.85 4.82
C TYR A 993 19.60 30.66 6.34
N ASN A 994 18.51 30.13 6.91
CA ASN A 994 18.41 29.90 8.36
C ASN A 994 19.45 28.90 8.87
N LYS A 995 19.71 27.81 8.13
CA LYS A 995 20.74 26.84 8.50
C LYS A 995 22.15 27.44 8.51
N TRP A 996 22.47 28.29 7.54
CA TRP A 996 23.76 29.00 7.50
C TRP A 996 23.87 30.15 8.52
N LEU A 997 22.74 30.72 8.94
CA LEU A 997 22.69 31.73 9.99
C LEU A 997 23.07 31.10 11.33
N ASN A 998 22.49 29.94 11.66
CA ASN A 998 22.72 29.24 12.92
C ASN A 998 24.06 28.47 12.97
N LEU A 999 24.84 28.49 11.90
CA LEU A 999 26.11 27.78 11.81
C LEU A 999 27.16 28.41 12.75
N GLY A 1000 27.55 27.65 13.78
CA GLY A 1000 28.49 28.08 14.82
C GLY A 1000 27.83 28.67 16.07
N GLU A 1001 26.54 28.41 16.29
CA GLU A 1001 25.78 28.78 17.51
C GLU A 1001 25.63 27.64 18.53
N ASP A 1002 26.49 26.62 18.46
CA ASP A 1002 26.67 25.60 19.52
C ASP A 1002 27.85 25.94 20.45
#